data_AF-A0A059A2X1-F1
#
_entry.id   AF-A0A059A2X1-F1
#
_cell.length_a   1.000
_cell.length_b   1.000
_cell.length_c   1.000
_cell.angle_alpha   90.00
_cell.angle_beta   90.00
_cell.angle_gamma   90.00
#
_symmetry.space_group_name_H-M   'P 1'
#
loop_
_entity.id
_entity.type
_entity.pdbx_description
1 polymer ?
#
loop_
_entity_poly.entity_id
_entity_poly.type
_entity_poly.pdbx_seq_one_letter_code
_entity_poly.pdbx_strand_id
1 'polypeptide(L)'
;MAESLLSGIAEGVLVKIASLVLQEAVAIYGVENQISELRETLTAINAVLLDAEEQQAKNHRLQVWLDRLRDVLYDAEDVLDEFGCEALRKQVISRHGGVKEKVCRFFSLSNPLIVRAKLSDKIKEIRGRLSRISTEKDQFDLTMRNADNDVAQTRSQEMTYSFVNKSDVIGRDIDKQKIIDMLLQSANDKNLSVIPIVGIGGLGKTALAKLIYNDDSVKEQFELRMWVLVPQDFDLKKTIEEIIKVAIGQSLSNLNIQQLQTHLLGIIKDKKYLLVLDDVWSNDRNRWQELRDLLSNGASESKVIVTTRSLEVASMMGTFPAHNLEGLSLKDSMALFIKWAFNEKEKQSRPNLLEIGNDIVKKSGGVPLLVKTLGSLLYSKHDDRHWTRVRDSETWKLVETKKDILPVLKLSYDHLPFHLKRCFATFSLLPREAKHYSTFIVQIWIALGFISSTRETLELGDVGEEYIKELWKRSLIQEVKEREGYLTFQVHDLVHYLAASVAQHDCFIFSIDTTEILEGVRHISLYRTPLEGISNFNGVLPFLRKPTSKKLRAIIQVKHHVEVITREFARTCTFKCNSLRYLSLAYGTFEELPSSICNLRQLRSLDLRENKRLKKLPNTICELQSLLSLHLGGCSELGNLPKNMKRLSSLTFLVVTTKQSSLQESGIQFLENLHWLAIEDCQNLRVLFEGTCRLTRLRKVDIIQCEQCPNLLSMPHGIQSLTALKELYIKHCGELSKRCEPQIGEDWHKIAHIPRIKLDSRNVQWKDD
;
A
#
# COMPACT_ATOMS: atom_id res chain seq x y z
N MET A 1 -12.66 -19.92 3.40
CA MET A 1 -11.45 -20.72 3.70
C MET A 1 -10.29 -19.77 3.61
N ALA A 2 -9.86 -19.23 4.74
CA ALA A 2 -8.67 -18.40 4.80
C ALA A 2 -7.46 -19.31 4.57
N GLU A 3 -6.53 -18.85 3.74
CA GLU A 3 -5.35 -19.63 3.41
C GLU A 3 -4.22 -19.27 4.35
N SER A 4 -3.39 -20.27 4.60
CA SER A 4 -2.22 -20.15 5.46
C SER A 4 -1.11 -19.47 4.65
N LEU A 5 -0.58 -18.35 5.15
CA LEU A 5 0.62 -17.69 4.63
C LEU A 5 1.92 -18.27 5.24
N LEU A 6 1.87 -19.51 5.76
CA LEU A 6 2.88 -20.05 6.67
C LEU A 6 4.19 -20.39 5.99
N SER A 7 4.16 -20.89 4.76
CA SER A 7 5.40 -21.10 4.01
C SER A 7 6.19 -19.78 3.89
N GLY A 8 5.51 -18.68 3.56
CA GLY A 8 6.13 -17.35 3.52
C GLY A 8 6.60 -16.84 4.89
N ILE A 9 5.92 -17.20 5.98
CA ILE A 9 6.34 -16.89 7.36
C ILE A 9 7.58 -17.68 7.76
N ALA A 10 7.59 -18.99 7.54
CA ALA A 10 8.71 -19.86 7.84
C ALA A 10 9.97 -19.43 7.08
N GLU A 11 9.84 -19.14 5.78
CA GLU A 11 10.96 -18.65 4.98
C GLU A 11 11.45 -17.27 5.44
N GLY A 12 10.55 -16.35 5.81
CA GLY A 12 10.91 -15.07 6.39
C GLY A 12 11.73 -15.22 7.68
N VAL A 13 11.38 -16.18 8.54
CA VAL A 13 12.16 -16.51 9.74
C VAL A 13 13.53 -17.08 9.36
N LEU A 14 13.60 -17.98 8.37
CA LEU A 14 14.88 -18.56 7.91
C LEU A 14 15.82 -17.51 7.31
N VAL A 15 15.30 -16.62 6.46
CA VAL A 15 16.06 -15.49 5.87
C VAL A 15 16.58 -14.58 6.98
N LYS A 16 15.75 -14.31 8.00
CA LYS A 16 16.15 -13.51 9.15
C LYS A 16 17.22 -14.20 9.99
N ILE A 17 17.12 -15.51 10.18
CA ILE A 17 18.17 -16.31 10.82
C ILE A 17 19.49 -16.16 10.07
N ALA A 18 19.45 -16.16 8.74
CA ALA A 18 20.63 -15.98 7.90
C ALA A 18 21.13 -14.52 7.79
N SER A 19 20.38 -13.53 8.30
CA SER A 19 20.74 -12.11 8.16
C SER A 19 21.99 -11.72 8.94
N LEU A 20 22.83 -10.86 8.35
CA LEU A 20 24.07 -10.37 8.98
C LEU A 20 23.82 -9.75 10.36
N VAL A 21 22.77 -8.94 10.50
CA VAL A 21 22.41 -8.29 11.78
C VAL A 21 22.14 -9.33 12.86
N LEU A 22 21.45 -10.42 12.52
CA LEU A 22 21.18 -11.47 13.49
C LEU A 22 22.42 -12.32 13.76
N GLN A 23 23.24 -12.63 12.75
CA GLN A 23 24.49 -13.38 12.95
C GLN A 23 25.44 -12.64 13.90
N GLU A 24 25.59 -11.32 13.75
CA GLU A 24 26.32 -10.48 14.70
C GLU A 24 25.69 -10.51 16.10
N ALA A 25 24.36 -10.43 16.20
CA ALA A 25 23.66 -10.51 17.48
C ALA A 25 23.89 -11.86 18.17
N VAL A 26 23.80 -12.96 17.42
CA VAL A 26 24.00 -14.32 17.93
C VAL A 26 25.41 -14.48 18.47
N ALA A 27 26.43 -14.00 17.75
CA ALA A 27 27.82 -13.98 18.22
C ALA A 27 28.00 -13.12 19.49
N ILE A 28 27.34 -11.97 19.57
CA ILE A 28 27.39 -11.08 20.74
C ILE A 28 26.81 -11.75 21.98
N TYR A 29 25.77 -12.56 21.81
CA TYR A 29 25.00 -13.16 22.91
C TYR A 29 25.28 -14.66 23.12
N GLY A 30 26.16 -15.28 22.33
CA GLY A 30 26.58 -16.68 22.49
C GLY A 30 25.41 -17.66 22.54
N VAL A 31 24.53 -17.61 21.54
CA VAL A 31 23.32 -18.46 21.37
C VAL A 31 23.32 -19.23 20.05
N GLU A 32 24.51 -19.46 19.47
CA GLU A 32 24.73 -20.07 18.15
C GLU A 32 24.02 -21.42 18.02
N ASN A 33 24.25 -22.31 18.98
CA ASN A 33 23.66 -23.66 18.95
C ASN A 33 22.13 -23.61 18.97
N GLN A 34 21.54 -22.73 19.78
CA GLN A 34 20.08 -22.61 19.91
C GLN A 34 19.43 -22.12 18.61
N ILE A 35 20.09 -21.19 17.91
CA ILE A 35 19.62 -20.69 16.62
C ILE A 35 19.85 -21.70 15.50
N SER A 36 20.93 -22.47 15.53
CA SER A 36 21.18 -23.55 14.57
C SER A 36 20.11 -24.63 14.65
N GLU A 37 19.80 -25.12 15.85
CA GLU A 37 18.74 -26.11 16.06
C GLU A 37 17.35 -25.60 15.64
N LEU A 38 17.06 -24.32 15.92
CA LEU A 38 15.81 -23.67 15.48
C LEU A 38 15.72 -23.66 13.95
N ARG A 39 16.83 -23.32 13.27
CA ARG A 39 16.93 -23.31 11.80
C ARG A 39 16.69 -24.69 11.22
N GLU A 40 17.32 -25.73 11.77
CA GLU A 40 17.17 -27.11 11.31
C GLU A 40 15.73 -27.59 11.42
N THR A 41 15.12 -27.41 12.60
CA THR A 41 13.73 -27.80 12.85
C THR A 41 12.77 -27.07 11.90
N LEU A 42 12.97 -25.76 11.72
CA LEU A 42 12.14 -24.96 10.84
C LEU A 42 12.31 -25.35 9.36
N THR A 43 13.52 -25.69 8.94
CA THR A 43 13.78 -26.16 7.57
C THR A 43 13.04 -27.46 7.29
N ALA A 44 13.03 -28.40 8.26
CA ALA A 44 12.30 -29.66 8.14
C ALA A 44 10.77 -29.46 8.07
N ILE A 45 10.22 -28.50 8.83
CA ILE A 45 8.80 -28.14 8.74
C ILE A 45 8.50 -27.47 7.39
N ASN A 46 9.33 -26.52 6.97
CA ASN A 46 9.11 -25.75 5.74
C ASN A 46 9.02 -26.63 4.49
N ALA A 47 9.77 -27.73 4.46
CA ALA A 47 9.79 -28.65 3.33
C ALA A 47 8.48 -29.42 3.08
N VAL A 48 7.55 -29.42 4.05
CA VAL A 48 6.21 -30.03 3.89
C VAL A 48 5.08 -29.00 3.95
N LEU A 49 5.38 -27.71 4.18
CA LEU A 49 4.35 -26.71 4.44
C LEU A 49 3.42 -26.51 3.25
N LEU A 50 3.96 -26.51 2.02
CA LEU A 50 3.16 -26.32 0.82
C LEU A 50 2.08 -27.41 0.67
N ASP A 51 2.44 -28.66 0.90
CA ASP A 51 1.50 -29.77 0.84
C ASP A 51 0.47 -29.70 1.98
N ALA A 52 0.92 -29.31 3.18
CA ALA A 52 0.04 -29.11 4.32
C ALA A 52 -1.01 -27.99 4.09
N GLU A 53 -0.60 -26.90 3.46
CA GLU A 53 -1.46 -25.76 3.12
C GLU A 53 -2.53 -26.12 2.08
N GLU A 54 -2.20 -26.95 1.09
CA GLU A 54 -3.15 -27.46 0.08
C GLU A 54 -4.19 -28.42 0.70
N GLN A 55 -3.75 -29.26 1.63
CA GLN A 55 -4.59 -30.30 2.25
C GLN A 55 -5.48 -29.78 3.39
N GLN A 56 -5.22 -28.58 3.93
CA GLN A 56 -5.91 -28.06 5.12
C GLN A 56 -7.43 -27.96 4.96
N ALA A 57 -7.91 -27.67 3.74
CA ALA A 57 -9.34 -27.52 3.44
C ALA A 57 -10.15 -28.81 3.67
N LYS A 58 -9.46 -29.97 3.63
CA LYS A 58 -10.06 -31.31 3.77
C LYS A 58 -9.80 -31.93 5.14
N ASN A 59 -8.95 -31.33 5.97
CA ASN A 59 -8.51 -31.92 7.24
C ASN A 59 -8.46 -30.88 8.37
N HIS A 60 -9.46 -30.92 9.26
CA HIS A 60 -9.55 -30.00 10.39
C HIS A 60 -8.38 -30.14 11.39
N ARG A 61 -7.85 -31.35 11.58
CA ARG A 61 -6.71 -31.58 12.47
C ARG A 61 -5.44 -30.90 11.93
N LEU A 62 -5.28 -30.92 10.60
CA LEU A 62 -4.19 -30.23 9.92
C LEU A 62 -4.34 -28.70 10.01
N GLN A 63 -5.57 -28.18 9.91
CA GLN A 63 -5.84 -26.76 10.13
C GLN A 63 -5.40 -26.29 11.53
N VAL A 64 -5.76 -27.03 12.59
CA VAL A 64 -5.34 -26.72 13.97
C VAL A 64 -3.82 -26.82 14.15
N TRP A 65 -3.16 -27.72 13.41
CA TRP A 65 -1.70 -27.81 13.40
C TRP A 65 -1.05 -26.58 12.74
N LEU A 66 -1.57 -26.15 11.59
CA LEU A 66 -1.12 -24.94 10.89
C LEU A 66 -1.33 -23.67 11.74
N ASP A 67 -2.49 -23.52 12.39
CA ASP A 67 -2.77 -22.34 13.23
C ASP A 67 -1.79 -22.25 14.43
N ARG A 68 -1.45 -23.40 15.06
CA ARG A 68 -0.42 -23.43 16.12
C ARG A 68 0.97 -23.09 15.60
N LEU A 69 1.32 -23.57 14.40
CA LEU A 69 2.58 -23.22 13.76
C LEU A 69 2.65 -21.72 13.46
N ARG A 70 1.54 -21.10 13.02
CA ARG A 70 1.45 -19.65 12.79
C ARG A 70 1.86 -18.83 13.99
N ASP A 71 1.29 -19.16 15.14
CA ASP A 71 1.60 -18.44 16.38
C ASP A 71 3.06 -18.61 16.78
N VAL A 72 3.62 -19.84 16.68
CA VAL A 72 5.04 -20.09 16.98
C VAL A 72 5.97 -19.32 16.04
N LEU A 73 5.66 -19.28 14.74
CA LEU A 73 6.48 -18.55 13.78
C LEU A 73 6.44 -17.04 14.01
N TYR A 74 5.29 -16.48 14.38
CA TYR A 74 5.20 -15.07 14.74
C TYR A 74 5.97 -14.75 16.02
N ASP A 75 5.83 -15.58 17.05
CA ASP A 75 6.60 -15.43 18.29
C ASP A 75 8.12 -15.54 18.01
N ALA A 76 8.52 -16.46 17.13
CA ALA A 76 9.90 -16.59 16.69
C ALA A 76 10.40 -15.33 15.98
N GLU A 77 9.66 -14.80 15.01
CA GLU A 77 10.03 -13.55 14.35
C GLU A 77 10.16 -12.38 15.34
N ASP A 78 9.25 -12.25 16.30
CA ASP A 78 9.25 -11.18 17.31
C ASP A 78 10.48 -11.28 18.23
N VAL A 79 10.84 -12.49 18.67
CA VAL A 79 12.03 -12.70 19.51
C VAL A 79 13.31 -12.42 18.71
N LEU A 80 13.40 -12.91 17.48
CA LEU A 80 14.56 -12.63 16.62
C LEU A 80 14.71 -11.13 16.31
N ASP A 81 13.60 -10.38 16.22
CA ASP A 81 13.65 -8.91 16.14
C ASP A 81 14.19 -8.28 17.42
N GLU A 82 13.75 -8.74 18.59
CA GLU A 82 14.25 -8.25 19.89
C GLU A 82 15.77 -8.40 19.97
N PHE A 83 16.32 -9.52 19.51
CA PHE A 83 17.77 -9.73 19.38
C PHE A 83 18.46 -8.69 18.48
N GLY A 84 17.95 -8.53 17.25
CA GLY A 84 18.52 -7.57 16.31
C GLY A 84 18.50 -6.13 16.84
N CYS A 85 17.38 -5.74 17.48
CA CYS A 85 17.23 -4.41 18.08
C CYS A 85 18.25 -4.19 19.22
N GLU A 86 18.48 -5.19 20.08
CA GLU A 86 19.43 -5.08 21.19
C GLU A 86 20.89 -5.05 20.72
N ALA A 87 21.20 -5.75 19.61
CA ALA A 87 22.51 -5.67 18.97
C ALA A 87 22.78 -4.27 18.39
N LEU A 88 21.84 -3.71 17.63
CA LEU A 88 21.90 -2.32 17.13
C LEU A 88 22.06 -1.34 18.29
N ARG A 89 21.35 -1.55 19.40
CA ARG A 89 21.49 -0.73 20.60
C ARG A 89 22.87 -0.77 21.20
N LYS A 90 23.48 -1.94 21.27
CA LYS A 90 24.86 -2.10 21.75
C LYS A 90 25.86 -1.38 20.85
N GLN A 91 25.67 -1.44 19.53
CA GLN A 91 26.53 -0.75 18.56
C GLN A 91 26.40 0.78 18.66
N VAL A 92 25.18 1.32 18.75
CA VAL A 92 24.98 2.78 18.86
C VAL A 92 25.53 3.33 20.18
N ILE A 93 25.37 2.61 21.29
CA ILE A 93 25.94 3.01 22.59
C ILE A 93 27.47 2.91 22.58
N SER A 94 28.06 1.94 21.88
CA SER A 94 29.52 1.86 21.78
C SER A 94 30.11 3.03 20.98
N ARG A 95 29.47 3.40 19.86
CA ARG A 95 29.88 4.47 18.93
C ARG A 95 29.57 5.89 19.43
N HIS A 96 28.42 6.10 20.06
CA HIS A 96 27.91 7.44 20.39
C HIS A 96 27.62 7.66 21.88
N GLY A 97 27.61 6.60 22.70
CA GLY A 97 27.29 6.69 24.12
C GLY A 97 28.46 7.18 24.97
N GLY A 98 28.17 8.07 25.92
CA GLY A 98 29.15 8.52 26.91
C GLY A 98 29.45 7.47 27.99
N VAL A 99 30.53 7.66 28.75
CA VAL A 99 30.94 6.75 29.84
C VAL A 99 29.81 6.53 30.86
N LYS A 100 29.11 7.61 31.24
CA LYS A 100 27.94 7.57 32.14
C LYS A 100 26.84 6.65 31.62
N GLU A 101 26.53 6.72 30.32
CA GLU A 101 25.47 5.91 29.71
C GLU A 101 25.85 4.42 29.65
N LYS A 102 27.13 4.13 29.38
CA LYS A 102 27.69 2.76 29.42
C LYS A 102 27.60 2.16 30.83
N VAL A 103 27.92 2.93 31.87
CA VAL A 103 27.85 2.49 33.28
C VAL A 103 26.39 2.33 33.74
N CYS A 104 25.51 3.30 33.47
CA CYS A 104 24.09 3.21 33.83
C CYS A 104 23.41 1.98 33.19
N ARG A 105 23.81 1.58 31.98
CA ARG A 105 23.27 0.37 31.32
C ARG A 105 23.57 -0.89 32.12
N PHE A 106 24.77 -0.99 32.71
CA PHE A 106 25.19 -2.16 33.48
C PHE A 106 24.30 -2.37 34.71
N PHE A 107 23.79 -1.30 35.32
CA PHE A 107 22.90 -1.37 36.49
C PHE A 107 21.40 -1.33 36.15
N SER A 108 21.04 -1.32 34.85
CA SER A 108 19.64 -1.27 34.41
C SER A 108 19.10 -2.66 34.04
N LEU A 109 17.78 -2.79 33.91
CA LEU A 109 17.13 -3.97 33.32
C LEU A 109 17.52 -4.21 31.84
N SER A 110 18.23 -3.25 31.22
CA SER A 110 18.85 -3.38 29.89
C SER A 110 20.32 -3.81 29.97
N ASN A 111 20.74 -4.40 31.10
CA ASN A 111 22.03 -5.05 31.27
C ASN A 111 22.21 -6.17 30.22
N PRO A 112 23.32 -6.22 29.49
CA PRO A 112 23.54 -7.22 28.44
C PRO A 112 23.41 -8.68 28.87
N LEU A 113 23.81 -9.04 30.10
CA LEU A 113 23.69 -10.39 30.65
C LEU A 113 22.25 -10.75 31.01
N ILE A 114 21.50 -9.81 31.59
CA ILE A 114 20.07 -10.00 31.90
C ILE A 114 19.27 -10.16 30.60
N VAL A 115 19.55 -9.30 29.61
CA VAL A 115 18.94 -9.37 28.28
C VAL A 115 19.29 -10.70 27.60
N ARG A 116 20.56 -11.15 27.67
CA ARG A 116 21.00 -12.46 27.17
C ARG A 116 20.20 -13.61 27.78
N ALA A 117 20.10 -13.66 29.10
CA ALA A 117 19.39 -14.74 29.80
C ALA A 117 17.91 -14.77 29.40
N LYS A 118 17.23 -13.62 29.47
CA LYS A 118 15.82 -13.47 29.10
C LYS A 118 15.57 -13.91 27.66
N LEU A 119 16.41 -13.49 26.73
CA LEU A 119 16.28 -13.81 25.32
C LEU A 119 16.59 -15.29 25.02
N SER A 120 17.59 -15.88 25.68
CA SER A 120 17.89 -17.31 25.56
C SER A 120 16.72 -18.17 26.04
N ASP A 121 16.08 -17.80 27.15
CA ASP A 121 14.93 -18.55 27.68
C ASP A 121 13.73 -18.49 26.73
N LYS A 122 13.48 -17.33 26.10
CA LYS A 122 12.46 -17.20 25.05
C LYS A 122 12.74 -18.09 23.83
N ILE A 123 14.00 -18.17 23.37
CA ILE A 123 14.37 -19.07 22.26
C ILE A 123 14.13 -20.53 22.66
N LYS A 124 14.52 -20.93 23.88
CA LYS A 124 14.27 -22.29 24.39
C LYS A 124 12.79 -22.63 24.39
N GLU A 125 11.93 -21.70 24.79
CA GLU A 125 10.47 -21.86 24.76
C GLU A 125 9.95 -22.06 23.33
N ILE A 126 10.34 -21.18 22.40
CA ILE A 126 9.97 -21.29 20.98
C ILE A 126 10.41 -22.64 20.42
N ARG A 127 11.66 -23.05 20.69
CA ARG A 127 12.20 -24.34 20.26
C ARG A 127 11.37 -25.49 20.81
N GLY A 128 11.02 -25.48 22.10
CA GLY A 128 10.20 -26.52 22.72
C GLY A 128 8.79 -26.61 22.12
N ARG A 129 8.19 -25.48 21.72
CA ARG A 129 6.92 -25.46 20.99
C ARG A 129 7.08 -25.99 19.57
N LEU A 130 8.13 -25.57 18.86
CA LEU A 130 8.38 -25.96 17.48
C LEU A 130 8.74 -27.46 17.37
N SER A 131 9.49 -28.01 18.32
CA SER A 131 9.82 -29.44 18.32
C SER A 131 8.58 -30.31 18.49
N ARG A 132 7.63 -29.91 19.34
CA ARG A 132 6.34 -30.60 19.50
C ARG A 132 5.53 -30.57 18.20
N ILE A 133 5.48 -29.42 17.54
CA ILE A 133 4.84 -29.27 16.21
C ILE A 133 5.52 -30.16 15.17
N SER A 134 6.86 -30.23 15.20
CA SER A 134 7.64 -31.09 14.30
C SER A 134 7.36 -32.57 14.52
N THR A 135 7.18 -33.04 15.76
CA THR A 135 6.84 -34.45 16.03
C THR A 135 5.40 -34.78 15.62
N GLU A 136 4.46 -33.85 15.79
CA GLU A 136 3.09 -34.02 15.32
C GLU A 136 3.00 -34.04 13.79
N LYS A 137 3.92 -33.36 13.10
CA LYS A 137 4.04 -33.35 11.63
C LYS A 137 4.08 -34.76 11.06
N ASP A 138 4.82 -35.67 11.72
CA ASP A 138 5.04 -37.04 11.27
C ASP A 138 3.79 -37.92 11.34
N GLN A 139 2.70 -37.40 11.93
CA GLN A 139 1.39 -38.07 12.00
C GLN A 139 0.48 -37.73 10.81
N PHE A 140 0.94 -36.84 9.94
CA PHE A 140 0.25 -36.49 8.69
C PHE A 140 1.04 -37.10 7.53
N ASP A 141 0.35 -37.75 6.58
CA ASP A 141 0.96 -38.33 5.38
C ASP A 141 1.33 -37.24 4.35
N LEU A 142 2.19 -36.30 4.77
CA LEU A 142 2.62 -35.14 3.99
C LEU A 142 3.81 -35.49 3.10
N THR A 143 3.74 -35.06 1.85
CA THR A 143 4.79 -35.26 0.87
C THR A 143 5.78 -34.11 0.89
N MET A 144 7.07 -34.44 0.84
CA MET A 144 8.12 -33.45 0.64
C MET A 144 8.00 -32.88 -0.76
N ARG A 145 7.70 -31.59 -0.85
CA ARG A 145 7.76 -30.86 -2.12
C ARG A 145 8.93 -29.89 -2.03
N ASN A 146 9.90 -30.06 -2.92
CA ASN A 146 10.83 -28.99 -3.19
C ASN A 146 10.00 -27.86 -3.79
N ALA A 147 9.99 -26.69 -3.15
CA ALA A 147 9.58 -25.48 -3.84
C ALA A 147 10.45 -25.43 -5.09
N ASP A 148 9.84 -25.56 -6.28
CA ASP A 148 10.56 -25.37 -7.51
C ASP A 148 11.24 -24.00 -7.39
N ASN A 149 12.57 -24.04 -7.28
CA ASN A 149 13.45 -22.88 -7.33
C ASN A 149 13.46 -22.34 -8.77
N ASP A 150 12.28 -22.17 -9.35
CA ASP A 150 12.03 -21.39 -10.55
C ASP A 150 12.11 -19.91 -10.15
N VAL A 151 13.22 -19.53 -9.48
CA VAL A 151 13.89 -18.27 -9.72
C VAL A 151 14.41 -18.36 -11.15
N ALA A 152 13.51 -18.40 -12.11
CA ALA A 152 13.82 -17.94 -13.43
C ALA A 152 14.41 -16.56 -13.20
N GLN A 153 15.70 -16.39 -13.50
CA GLN A 153 16.32 -15.10 -13.62
C GLN A 153 15.51 -14.37 -14.71
N THR A 154 14.43 -13.69 -14.30
CA THR A 154 13.69 -12.80 -15.16
C THR A 154 14.62 -11.62 -15.38
N ARG A 155 15.52 -11.76 -16.35
CA ARG A 155 16.22 -10.64 -16.94
C ARG A 155 15.14 -9.60 -17.26
N SER A 156 15.25 -8.48 -16.59
CA SER A 156 14.48 -7.26 -16.81
C SER A 156 14.50 -6.92 -18.31
N GLN A 157 13.51 -7.38 -19.06
CA GLN A 157 13.23 -6.85 -20.38
C GLN A 157 12.54 -5.50 -20.22
N GLU A 158 13.02 -4.54 -21.01
CA GLU A 158 12.65 -3.14 -21.04
C GLU A 158 11.12 -2.96 -21.01
N MET A 159 10.67 -2.27 -19.97
CA MET A 159 9.26 -1.91 -19.79
C MET A 159 8.95 -0.72 -20.67
N THR A 160 8.02 -0.89 -21.61
CA THR A 160 7.51 0.22 -22.41
C THR A 160 6.07 0.58 -21.99
N TYR A 161 5.99 1.77 -21.38
CA TYR A 161 4.87 2.71 -21.28
C TYR A 161 3.93 2.68 -20.07
N SER A 162 3.73 3.89 -19.54
CA SER A 162 2.99 4.30 -18.33
C SER A 162 1.60 4.87 -18.64
N PHE A 163 0.90 4.31 -19.63
CA PHE A 163 -0.38 4.85 -20.10
C PHE A 163 -1.37 3.73 -20.41
N VAL A 164 -2.55 3.75 -19.79
CA VAL A 164 -3.69 2.93 -20.24
C VAL A 164 -4.22 3.57 -21.52
N ASN A 165 -3.92 2.97 -22.66
CA ASN A 165 -4.23 3.54 -23.97
C ASN A 165 -5.69 3.23 -24.35
N LYS A 166 -6.37 4.11 -25.11
CA LYS A 166 -7.72 3.83 -25.65
C LYS A 166 -7.74 2.52 -26.46
N SER A 167 -6.60 2.10 -27.00
CA SER A 167 -6.35 0.83 -27.70
C SER A 167 -6.33 -0.43 -26.80
N ASP A 168 -6.48 -0.29 -25.48
CA ASP A 168 -6.44 -1.42 -24.55
C ASP A 168 -7.80 -2.07 -24.28
N VAL A 169 -8.90 -1.41 -24.66
CA VAL A 169 -10.25 -1.96 -24.53
C VAL A 169 -10.66 -2.60 -25.85
N ILE A 170 -10.90 -3.91 -25.84
CA ILE A 170 -11.23 -4.71 -27.02
C ILE A 170 -12.71 -5.10 -26.96
N GLY A 171 -13.41 -5.07 -28.10
CA GLY A 171 -14.74 -5.68 -28.25
C GLY A 171 -15.89 -4.95 -27.55
N ARG A 172 -15.78 -3.64 -27.33
CA ARG A 172 -16.80 -2.82 -26.64
C ARG A 172 -17.44 -1.74 -27.50
N ASP A 173 -17.16 -1.71 -28.79
CA ASP A 173 -17.65 -0.65 -29.70
C ASP A 173 -19.18 -0.69 -29.86
N ILE A 174 -19.77 -1.89 -29.93
CA ILE A 174 -21.23 -2.06 -30.05
C ILE A 174 -21.93 -1.57 -28.78
N ASP A 175 -21.45 -1.98 -27.60
CA ASP A 175 -22.00 -1.53 -26.31
C ASP A 175 -21.86 -0.01 -26.15
N LYS A 176 -20.70 0.52 -26.53
CA LYS A 176 -20.41 1.96 -26.51
C LYS A 176 -21.41 2.71 -27.37
N GLN A 177 -21.62 2.27 -28.62
CA GLN A 177 -22.53 2.94 -29.54
C GLN A 177 -23.97 2.91 -29.03
N LYS A 178 -24.45 1.77 -28.50
CA LYS A 178 -25.79 1.67 -27.92
C LYS A 178 -26.03 2.69 -26.80
N ILE A 179 -25.06 2.86 -25.90
CA ILE A 179 -25.18 3.84 -24.80
C ILE A 179 -25.08 5.26 -25.33
N ILE A 180 -24.21 5.53 -26.30
CA ILE A 180 -24.17 6.84 -26.98
C ILE A 180 -25.53 7.14 -27.60
N ASP A 181 -26.14 6.21 -28.34
CA ASP A 181 -27.46 6.42 -28.93
C ASP A 181 -28.53 6.73 -27.87
N MET A 182 -28.49 6.08 -26.71
CA MET A 182 -29.36 6.40 -25.56
C MET A 182 -29.09 7.79 -24.96
N LEU A 183 -27.82 8.23 -24.91
CA LEU A 183 -27.45 9.57 -24.47
C LEU A 183 -27.93 10.65 -25.45
N LEU A 184 -27.91 10.34 -26.76
CA LEU A 184 -28.27 11.25 -27.84
C LEU A 184 -29.78 11.34 -28.10
N GLN A 185 -30.58 10.43 -27.55
CA GLN A 185 -32.05 10.51 -27.65
C GLN A 185 -32.62 11.74 -26.93
N SER A 186 -33.36 12.55 -27.69
CA SER A 186 -34.11 13.70 -27.20
C SER A 186 -35.15 13.26 -26.17
N ALA A 187 -35.15 13.88 -24.99
CA ALA A 187 -36.11 13.57 -23.95
C ALA A 187 -37.49 14.11 -24.32
N ASN A 188 -38.52 13.26 -24.34
CA ASN A 188 -39.91 13.67 -24.54
C ASN A 188 -40.57 14.22 -23.25
N ASP A 189 -39.91 14.07 -22.09
CA ASP A 189 -40.40 14.48 -20.78
C ASP A 189 -39.37 15.33 -20.02
N LYS A 190 -39.84 16.25 -19.15
CA LYS A 190 -39.02 17.09 -18.26
C LYS A 190 -38.26 16.33 -17.16
N ASN A 191 -38.19 15.01 -17.22
CA ASN A 191 -37.61 14.16 -16.17
C ASN A 191 -36.14 13.82 -16.44
N LEU A 192 -35.33 13.85 -15.39
CA LEU A 192 -33.91 13.46 -15.45
C LEU A 192 -33.75 12.04 -16.03
N SER A 193 -32.96 11.92 -17.09
CA SER A 193 -32.68 10.65 -17.76
C SER A 193 -31.53 9.91 -17.08
N VAL A 194 -31.77 8.67 -16.66
CA VAL A 194 -30.78 7.82 -15.98
C VAL A 194 -30.64 6.49 -16.72
N ILE A 195 -29.42 6.20 -17.17
CA ILE A 195 -29.04 5.02 -17.96
C ILE A 195 -28.23 4.06 -17.05
N PRO A 196 -28.80 2.93 -16.61
CA PRO A 196 -28.07 1.95 -15.84
C PRO A 196 -27.24 1.02 -16.74
N ILE A 197 -25.99 0.77 -16.37
CA ILE A 197 -25.13 -0.28 -16.91
C ILE A 197 -24.92 -1.33 -15.82
N VAL A 198 -25.37 -2.56 -16.08
CA VAL A 198 -25.41 -3.64 -15.09
C VAL A 198 -24.55 -4.81 -15.53
N GLY A 199 -23.89 -5.46 -14.58
CA GLY A 199 -23.13 -6.67 -14.85
C GLY A 199 -22.26 -7.08 -13.67
N ILE A 200 -21.79 -8.34 -13.67
CA ILE A 200 -20.90 -8.85 -12.63
C ILE A 200 -19.58 -8.05 -12.52
N GLY A 201 -18.89 -8.19 -11.40
CA GLY A 201 -17.59 -7.55 -11.19
C GLY A 201 -16.58 -7.99 -12.25
N GLY A 202 -15.68 -7.09 -12.66
CA GLY A 202 -14.63 -7.41 -13.65
C GLY A 202 -15.07 -7.46 -15.12
N LEU A 203 -16.37 -7.27 -15.44
CA LEU A 203 -16.87 -7.22 -16.83
C LEU A 203 -16.44 -6.00 -17.65
N GLY A 204 -15.88 -4.98 -17.00
CA GLY A 204 -15.44 -3.75 -17.66
C GLY A 204 -16.50 -2.65 -17.74
N LYS A 205 -17.50 -2.62 -16.85
CA LYS A 205 -18.52 -1.54 -16.78
C LYS A 205 -17.89 -0.15 -16.69
N THR A 206 -16.99 0.04 -15.72
CA THR A 206 -16.21 1.28 -15.56
C THR A 206 -15.37 1.60 -16.79
N ALA A 207 -14.80 0.58 -17.45
CA ALA A 207 -14.05 0.78 -18.69
C ALA A 207 -14.95 1.26 -19.85
N LEU A 208 -16.13 0.66 -20.01
CA LEU A 208 -17.14 1.09 -20.98
C LEU A 208 -17.62 2.51 -20.70
N ALA A 209 -17.98 2.82 -19.46
CA ALA A 209 -18.37 4.17 -19.07
C ALA A 209 -17.25 5.20 -19.32
N LYS A 210 -15.97 4.84 -19.07
CA LYS A 210 -14.82 5.70 -19.39
C LYS A 210 -14.65 5.92 -20.89
N LEU A 211 -14.91 4.90 -21.72
CA LEU A 211 -14.88 5.05 -23.19
C LEU A 211 -15.95 6.02 -23.68
N ILE A 212 -17.17 5.93 -23.13
CA ILE A 212 -18.30 6.80 -23.47
C ILE A 212 -18.02 8.23 -22.99
N TYR A 213 -17.62 8.40 -21.72
CA TYR A 213 -17.34 9.71 -21.12
C TYR A 213 -16.23 10.49 -21.85
N ASN A 214 -15.27 9.78 -22.46
CA ASN A 214 -14.15 10.35 -23.21
C ASN A 214 -14.33 10.32 -24.73
N ASP A 215 -15.51 9.96 -25.22
CA ASP A 215 -15.87 10.04 -26.63
C ASP A 215 -16.05 11.48 -27.07
N ASP A 216 -15.62 11.82 -28.29
CA ASP A 216 -15.61 13.20 -28.75
C ASP A 216 -17.03 13.70 -29.05
N SER A 217 -17.94 12.83 -29.53
CA SER A 217 -19.36 13.18 -29.71
C SER A 217 -20.03 13.52 -28.37
N VAL A 218 -19.68 12.82 -27.29
CA VAL A 218 -20.20 13.08 -25.94
C VAL A 218 -19.58 14.36 -25.37
N LYS A 219 -18.28 14.62 -25.60
CA LYS A 219 -17.62 15.85 -25.14
C LYS A 219 -18.24 17.11 -25.73
N GLU A 220 -18.59 17.06 -27.00
CA GLU A 220 -19.17 18.21 -27.72
C GLU A 220 -20.60 18.53 -27.28
N GLN A 221 -21.33 17.54 -26.75
CA GLN A 221 -22.73 17.71 -26.37
C GLN A 221 -22.99 18.12 -24.93
N PHE A 222 -22.07 17.87 -24.01
CA PHE A 222 -22.27 18.14 -22.58
C PHE A 222 -21.27 19.19 -22.09
N GLU A 223 -21.78 20.37 -21.72
CA GLU A 223 -21.00 21.49 -21.20
C GLU A 223 -20.28 21.13 -19.91
N LEU A 224 -20.97 20.38 -19.03
CA LEU A 224 -20.45 19.94 -17.75
C LEU A 224 -20.41 18.42 -17.67
N ARG A 225 -19.24 17.83 -17.42
CA ARG A 225 -19.09 16.38 -17.32
C ARG A 225 -18.47 16.01 -15.98
N MET A 226 -19.19 15.24 -15.18
CA MET A 226 -18.80 14.88 -13.82
C MET A 226 -18.69 13.36 -13.70
N TRP A 227 -17.60 12.88 -13.13
CA TRP A 227 -17.40 11.47 -12.83
C TRP A 227 -17.24 11.28 -11.33
N VAL A 228 -18.16 10.55 -10.71
CA VAL A 228 -18.19 10.34 -9.27
C VAL A 228 -18.25 8.87 -8.96
N LEU A 229 -17.34 8.41 -8.11
CA LEU A 229 -17.40 7.10 -7.51
C LEU A 229 -18.30 7.16 -6.27
N VAL A 230 -19.30 6.28 -6.20
CA VAL A 230 -20.30 6.33 -5.13
C VAL A 230 -19.86 5.44 -3.94
N PRO A 231 -19.84 5.97 -2.70
CA PRO A 231 -19.56 5.16 -1.51
C PRO A 231 -20.52 3.97 -1.38
N GLN A 232 -20.05 2.82 -0.88
CA GLN A 232 -20.91 1.62 -0.72
C GLN A 232 -22.16 1.87 0.12
N ASP A 233 -22.07 2.73 1.14
CA ASP A 233 -23.16 3.12 2.03
C ASP A 233 -24.06 4.24 1.47
N PHE A 234 -23.76 4.73 0.26
CA PHE A 234 -24.47 5.82 -0.41
C PHE A 234 -24.69 7.03 0.52
N ASP A 235 -23.62 7.51 1.14
CA ASP A 235 -23.66 8.72 1.95
C ASP A 235 -23.96 9.94 1.05
N LEU A 236 -25.16 10.51 1.19
CA LEU A 236 -25.64 11.60 0.34
C LEU A 236 -24.75 12.83 0.44
N LYS A 237 -24.32 13.20 1.66
CA LYS A 237 -23.47 14.36 1.88
C LYS A 237 -22.13 14.19 1.15
N LYS A 238 -21.47 13.04 1.33
CA LYS A 238 -20.19 12.75 0.66
C LYS A 238 -20.33 12.69 -0.86
N THR A 239 -21.44 12.13 -1.35
CA THR A 239 -21.70 12.04 -2.79
C THR A 239 -21.84 13.44 -3.39
N ILE A 240 -22.58 14.34 -2.76
CA ILE A 240 -22.70 15.74 -3.19
C ILE A 240 -21.35 16.47 -3.12
N GLU A 241 -20.59 16.29 -2.03
CA GLU A 241 -19.25 16.88 -1.89
C GLU A 241 -18.32 16.46 -3.05
N GLU A 242 -18.33 15.17 -3.42
CA GLU A 242 -17.50 14.67 -4.52
C GLU A 242 -17.98 15.16 -5.89
N ILE A 243 -19.30 15.26 -6.11
CA ILE A 243 -19.86 15.89 -7.34
C ILE A 243 -19.36 17.33 -7.48
N ILE A 244 -19.50 18.13 -6.41
CA ILE A 244 -19.06 19.53 -6.43
C ILE A 244 -17.56 19.62 -6.67
N LYS A 245 -16.77 18.83 -5.95
CA LYS A 245 -15.31 18.78 -6.10
C LYS A 245 -14.88 18.48 -7.52
N VAL A 246 -15.56 17.56 -8.20
CA VAL A 246 -15.27 17.24 -9.61
C VAL A 246 -15.73 18.35 -10.56
N ALA A 247 -16.84 19.03 -10.25
CA ALA A 247 -17.37 20.11 -11.09
C ALA A 247 -16.54 21.40 -11.07
N ILE A 248 -15.99 21.79 -9.92
CA ILE A 248 -15.27 23.07 -9.74
C ILE A 248 -13.79 22.94 -9.38
N GLY A 249 -13.30 21.72 -9.11
CA GLY A 249 -11.89 21.48 -8.76
C GLY A 249 -11.47 21.94 -7.36
N GLN A 250 -12.43 22.31 -6.50
CA GLN A 250 -12.17 22.74 -5.12
C GLN A 250 -12.86 21.81 -4.10
N SER A 251 -12.17 21.52 -3.00
CA SER A 251 -12.72 20.73 -1.90
C SER A 251 -13.43 21.63 -0.89
N LEU A 252 -14.75 21.48 -0.75
CA LEU A 252 -15.56 22.23 0.23
C LEU A 252 -15.73 21.41 1.53
N SER A 253 -14.64 21.15 2.23
CA SER A 253 -14.71 20.54 3.56
C SER A 253 -15.24 21.55 4.57
N ASN A 254 -16.27 21.16 5.35
CA ASN A 254 -16.93 21.90 6.46
C ASN A 254 -18.30 22.53 6.15
N LEU A 255 -18.86 22.33 4.97
CA LEU A 255 -20.24 22.78 4.69
C LEU A 255 -21.28 21.79 5.23
N ASN A 256 -22.42 22.32 5.65
CA ASN A 256 -23.59 21.50 5.97
C ASN A 256 -24.30 21.05 4.69
N ILE A 257 -25.21 20.07 4.80
CA ILE A 257 -25.87 19.49 3.63
C ILE A 257 -26.69 20.51 2.83
N GLN A 258 -27.33 21.48 3.49
CA GLN A 258 -28.13 22.53 2.83
C GLN A 258 -27.26 23.48 2.00
N GLN A 259 -26.09 23.85 2.52
CA GLN A 259 -25.11 24.66 1.81
C GLN A 259 -24.57 23.90 0.59
N LEU A 260 -24.23 22.61 0.76
CA LEU A 260 -23.78 21.75 -0.34
C LEU A 260 -24.85 21.61 -1.43
N GLN A 261 -26.12 21.42 -1.06
CA GLN A 261 -27.25 21.38 -1.99
C GLN A 261 -27.37 22.69 -2.76
N THR A 262 -27.33 23.84 -2.08
CA THR A 262 -27.40 25.17 -2.70
C THR A 262 -26.26 25.39 -3.71
N HIS A 263 -25.04 24.98 -3.35
CA HIS A 263 -23.89 25.04 -4.24
C HIS A 263 -24.05 24.14 -5.46
N LEU A 264 -24.49 22.89 -5.27
CA LEU A 264 -24.72 21.97 -6.38
C LEU A 264 -25.77 22.53 -7.35
N LEU A 265 -26.89 23.05 -6.81
CA LEU A 265 -27.93 23.70 -7.61
C LEU A 265 -27.37 24.86 -8.44
N GLY A 266 -26.57 25.74 -7.83
CA GLY A 266 -25.91 26.84 -8.56
C GLY A 266 -24.95 26.37 -9.66
N ILE A 267 -24.32 25.20 -9.51
CA ILE A 267 -23.40 24.63 -10.50
C ILE A 267 -24.14 24.10 -11.72
N ILE A 268 -25.22 23.34 -11.50
CA ILE A 268 -25.94 22.59 -12.54
C ILE A 268 -27.08 23.38 -13.20
N LYS A 269 -27.55 24.45 -12.55
CA LYS A 269 -28.65 25.28 -13.06
C LYS A 269 -28.36 25.77 -14.47
N ASP A 270 -29.34 25.59 -15.35
CA ASP A 270 -29.34 25.99 -16.76
C ASP A 270 -28.19 25.38 -17.62
N LYS A 271 -27.45 24.39 -17.10
CA LYS A 271 -26.38 23.70 -17.84
C LYS A 271 -26.78 22.30 -18.24
N LYS A 272 -26.39 21.90 -19.45
CA LYS A 272 -26.48 20.53 -19.92
C LYS A 272 -25.29 19.73 -19.39
N TYR A 273 -25.56 18.77 -18.50
CA TYR A 273 -24.51 17.97 -17.88
C TYR A 273 -24.63 16.47 -18.12
N LEU A 274 -23.48 15.80 -18.06
CA LEU A 274 -23.37 14.35 -17.95
C LEU A 274 -22.75 13.99 -16.59
N LEU A 275 -23.48 13.24 -15.78
CA LEU A 275 -22.98 12.71 -14.50
C LEU A 275 -22.82 11.20 -14.59
N VAL A 276 -21.62 10.70 -14.30
CA VAL A 276 -21.38 9.25 -14.14
C VAL A 276 -21.30 8.93 -12.65
N LEU A 277 -22.21 8.10 -12.17
CA LEU A 277 -22.20 7.50 -10.84
C LEU A 277 -21.67 6.06 -10.96
N ASP A 278 -20.39 5.88 -10.64
CA ASP A 278 -19.68 4.61 -10.82
C ASP A 278 -19.77 3.73 -9.56
N ASP A 279 -19.96 2.42 -9.79
CA ASP A 279 -20.06 1.30 -8.83
C ASP A 279 -21.05 1.53 -7.66
N VAL A 280 -22.32 1.79 -7.98
CA VAL A 280 -23.37 1.97 -6.96
C VAL A 280 -23.81 0.63 -6.34
N TRP A 281 -23.73 0.53 -5.01
CA TRP A 281 -24.09 -0.68 -4.24
C TRP A 281 -25.44 -0.59 -3.52
N SER A 282 -25.78 0.56 -2.96
CA SER A 282 -26.95 0.72 -2.07
C SER A 282 -28.27 0.70 -2.84
N ASN A 283 -29.27 0.03 -2.26
CA ASN A 283 -30.67 0.04 -2.72
C ASN A 283 -31.55 1.05 -1.94
N ASP A 284 -30.93 2.00 -1.21
CA ASP A 284 -31.63 3.05 -0.48
C ASP A 284 -32.32 4.05 -1.44
N ARG A 285 -33.60 3.75 -1.72
CA ARG A 285 -34.44 4.54 -2.63
C ARG A 285 -34.64 5.97 -2.15
N ASN A 286 -34.69 6.21 -0.84
CA ASN A 286 -34.97 7.54 -0.30
C ASN A 286 -33.79 8.48 -0.57
N ARG A 287 -32.56 8.02 -0.29
CA ARG A 287 -31.35 8.81 -0.57
C ARG A 287 -31.14 9.07 -2.05
N TRP A 288 -31.46 8.09 -2.90
CA TRP A 288 -31.44 8.30 -4.34
C TRP A 288 -32.48 9.35 -4.76
N GLN A 289 -33.71 9.28 -4.23
CA GLN A 289 -34.75 10.25 -4.56
C GLN A 289 -34.33 11.68 -4.16
N GLU A 290 -33.75 11.86 -2.97
CA GLU A 290 -33.21 13.15 -2.54
C GLU A 290 -32.14 13.69 -3.50
N LEU A 291 -31.19 12.84 -3.94
CA LEU A 291 -30.18 13.24 -4.92
C LEU A 291 -30.80 13.55 -6.29
N ARG A 292 -31.75 12.72 -6.73
CA ARG A 292 -32.45 12.87 -8.03
C ARG A 292 -33.24 14.17 -8.09
N ASP A 293 -33.91 14.54 -7.01
CA ASP A 293 -34.69 15.77 -6.92
C ASP A 293 -33.78 17.00 -7.09
N LEU A 294 -32.58 16.98 -6.51
CA LEU A 294 -31.57 18.02 -6.71
C LEU A 294 -31.10 18.07 -8.17
N LEU A 295 -30.72 16.92 -8.73
CA LEU A 295 -30.18 16.79 -10.08
C LEU A 295 -31.20 17.19 -11.17
N SER A 296 -32.49 17.04 -10.89
CA SER A 296 -33.58 17.40 -11.82
C SER A 296 -33.71 18.91 -12.07
N ASN A 297 -33.00 19.76 -11.33
CA ASN A 297 -32.97 21.22 -11.53
C ASN A 297 -31.97 21.69 -12.60
N GLY A 298 -31.26 20.77 -13.27
CA GLY A 298 -30.42 21.12 -14.43
C GLY A 298 -31.21 21.28 -15.72
N ALA A 299 -30.50 21.50 -16.84
CA ALA A 299 -31.16 21.57 -18.16
C ALA A 299 -31.83 20.22 -18.51
N SER A 300 -32.95 20.27 -19.25
CA SER A 300 -33.79 19.10 -19.59
C SER A 300 -33.08 17.99 -20.37
N GLU A 301 -31.93 18.31 -20.98
CA GLU A 301 -31.12 17.35 -21.73
C GLU A 301 -29.99 16.71 -20.89
N SER A 302 -29.94 16.97 -19.59
CA SER A 302 -28.93 16.40 -18.71
C SER A 302 -29.14 14.89 -18.52
N LYS A 303 -28.04 14.15 -18.51
CA LYS A 303 -28.04 12.67 -18.45
C LYS A 303 -27.21 12.18 -17.28
N VAL A 304 -27.65 11.08 -16.67
CA VAL A 304 -26.89 10.34 -15.65
C VAL A 304 -26.61 8.92 -16.14
N ILE A 305 -25.37 8.47 -16.04
CA ILE A 305 -24.99 7.06 -16.22
C ILE A 305 -24.74 6.48 -14.84
N VAL A 306 -25.34 5.33 -14.56
CA VAL A 306 -25.10 4.58 -13.31
C VAL A 306 -24.45 3.25 -13.68
N THR A 307 -23.31 2.91 -13.07
CA THR A 307 -22.78 1.54 -13.17
C THR A 307 -23.05 0.78 -11.87
N THR A 308 -23.52 -0.45 -11.96
CA THR A 308 -23.82 -1.27 -10.77
C THR A 308 -23.69 -2.76 -11.07
N ARG A 309 -23.58 -3.56 -10.00
CA ARG A 309 -23.62 -5.03 -10.05
C ARG A 309 -25.02 -5.57 -9.77
N SER A 310 -25.93 -4.73 -9.26
CA SER A 310 -27.26 -5.13 -8.82
C SER A 310 -28.33 -4.68 -9.82
N LEU A 311 -29.11 -5.65 -10.31
CA LEU A 311 -30.30 -5.38 -11.12
C LEU A 311 -31.36 -4.59 -10.34
N GLU A 312 -31.44 -4.78 -9.02
CA GLU A 312 -32.37 -4.05 -8.16
C GLU A 312 -32.00 -2.56 -8.09
N VAL A 313 -30.72 -2.25 -7.91
CA VAL A 313 -30.22 -0.87 -7.89
C VAL A 313 -30.45 -0.20 -9.25
N ALA A 314 -30.18 -0.93 -10.34
CA ALA A 314 -30.42 -0.44 -11.69
C ALA A 314 -31.89 -0.14 -11.96
N SER A 315 -32.79 -1.00 -11.50
CA SER A 315 -34.25 -0.81 -11.64
C SER A 315 -34.76 0.34 -10.76
N MET A 316 -34.14 0.54 -9.60
CA MET A 316 -34.47 1.62 -8.68
C MET A 316 -34.01 2.99 -9.20
N MET A 317 -32.83 3.06 -9.81
CA MET A 317 -32.24 4.32 -10.28
C MET A 317 -32.59 4.67 -11.73
N GLY A 318 -32.77 3.67 -12.58
CA GLY A 318 -32.93 3.82 -14.02
C GLY A 318 -34.25 4.46 -14.44
N THR A 319 -34.17 5.33 -15.44
CA THR A 319 -35.35 5.72 -16.25
C THR A 319 -35.33 5.04 -17.62
N PHE A 320 -34.16 4.55 -18.04
CA PHE A 320 -34.00 3.67 -19.19
C PHE A 320 -33.95 2.21 -18.76
N PRO A 321 -34.29 1.27 -19.66
CA PRO A 321 -33.99 -0.14 -19.45
C PRO A 321 -32.51 -0.32 -19.15
N ALA A 322 -32.20 -1.14 -18.14
CA ALA A 322 -30.83 -1.43 -17.77
C ALA A 322 -30.08 -2.10 -18.92
N HIS A 323 -28.93 -1.52 -19.30
CA HIS A 323 -28.00 -2.15 -20.25
C HIS A 323 -27.23 -3.25 -19.53
N ASN A 324 -27.68 -4.49 -19.73
CA ASN A 324 -26.99 -5.67 -19.23
C ASN A 324 -25.72 -5.92 -20.04
N LEU A 325 -24.57 -5.61 -19.45
CA LEU A 325 -23.28 -5.81 -20.07
C LEU A 325 -22.94 -7.30 -20.10
N GLU A 326 -22.73 -7.83 -21.29
CA GLU A 326 -22.37 -9.23 -21.50
C GLU A 326 -20.84 -9.44 -21.48
N GLY A 327 -20.44 -10.71 -21.33
CA GLY A 327 -19.06 -11.13 -21.55
C GLY A 327 -18.59 -10.73 -22.95
N LEU A 328 -17.28 -10.54 -23.12
CA LEU A 328 -16.70 -10.34 -24.44
C LEU A 328 -16.98 -11.55 -25.33
N SER A 329 -17.11 -11.32 -26.64
CA SER A 329 -17.20 -12.40 -27.61
C SER A 329 -15.99 -13.33 -27.48
N LEU A 330 -16.11 -14.60 -27.88
CA LEU A 330 -14.96 -15.52 -27.83
C LEU A 330 -13.77 -14.97 -28.62
N LYS A 331 -14.03 -14.32 -29.75
CA LYS A 331 -13.01 -13.68 -30.59
C LYS A 331 -12.30 -12.54 -29.86
N ASP A 332 -13.06 -11.63 -29.24
CA ASP A 332 -12.49 -10.48 -28.52
C ASP A 332 -11.79 -10.91 -27.23
N SER A 333 -12.34 -11.91 -26.54
CA SER A 333 -11.75 -12.54 -25.37
C SER A 333 -10.43 -13.21 -25.72
N MET A 334 -10.36 -13.91 -26.87
CA MET A 334 -9.11 -14.50 -27.34
C MET A 334 -8.10 -13.44 -27.75
N ALA A 335 -8.51 -12.36 -28.43
CA ALA A 335 -7.63 -11.25 -28.75
C ALA A 335 -7.05 -10.60 -27.48
N LEU A 336 -7.89 -10.41 -26.46
CA LEU A 336 -7.46 -9.93 -25.15
C LEU A 336 -6.50 -10.93 -24.49
N PHE A 337 -6.85 -12.21 -24.43
CA PHE A 337 -6.00 -13.24 -23.84
C PHE A 337 -4.63 -13.30 -24.49
N ILE A 338 -4.57 -13.32 -25.83
CA ILE A 338 -3.32 -13.39 -26.59
C ILE A 338 -2.42 -12.20 -26.27
N LYS A 339 -3.01 -11.00 -26.17
CA LYS A 339 -2.28 -9.77 -25.80
C LYS A 339 -1.60 -9.88 -24.43
N TRP A 340 -2.20 -10.60 -23.48
CA TRP A 340 -1.67 -10.73 -22.12
C TRP A 340 -0.85 -12.01 -21.88
N ALA A 341 -1.03 -13.05 -22.70
CA ALA A 341 -0.34 -14.34 -22.55
C ALA A 341 0.90 -14.50 -23.44
N PHE A 342 1.00 -13.76 -24.55
CA PHE A 342 2.10 -13.90 -25.51
C PHE A 342 2.83 -12.59 -25.77
N ASN A 343 4.15 -12.68 -25.98
CA ASN A 343 4.94 -11.55 -26.45
C ASN A 343 4.63 -11.19 -27.91
N GLU A 344 4.87 -9.92 -28.30
CA GLU A 344 4.62 -9.47 -29.68
C GLU A 344 5.35 -10.29 -30.75
N LYS A 345 6.53 -10.82 -30.41
CA LYS A 345 7.34 -11.72 -31.25
C LYS A 345 6.84 -13.17 -31.27
N GLU A 346 5.99 -13.57 -30.33
CA GLU A 346 5.46 -14.93 -30.17
C GLU A 346 4.05 -15.12 -30.75
N LYS A 347 3.41 -14.05 -31.23
CA LYS A 347 2.04 -14.01 -31.78
C LYS A 347 1.77 -15.04 -32.90
N GLN A 348 2.78 -15.71 -33.44
CA GLN A 348 2.66 -16.61 -34.60
C GLN A 348 3.21 -18.05 -34.45
N SER A 349 3.67 -18.53 -33.28
CA SER A 349 4.50 -19.77 -33.28
C SER A 349 4.07 -20.97 -32.42
N ARG A 350 2.91 -21.02 -31.76
CA ARG A 350 2.58 -22.16 -30.86
C ARG A 350 1.09 -22.58 -30.87
N PRO A 351 0.67 -23.45 -31.80
CA PRO A 351 -0.75 -23.84 -31.95
C PRO A 351 -1.30 -24.61 -30.75
N ASN A 352 -0.51 -25.46 -30.09
CA ASN A 352 -0.98 -26.25 -28.94
C ASN A 352 -1.35 -25.38 -27.73
N LEU A 353 -0.53 -24.36 -27.40
CA LEU A 353 -0.83 -23.43 -26.32
C LEU A 353 -2.03 -22.53 -26.64
N LEU A 354 -2.23 -22.19 -27.92
CA LEU A 354 -3.41 -21.46 -28.36
C LEU A 354 -4.69 -22.29 -28.20
N GLU A 355 -4.62 -23.61 -28.43
CA GLU A 355 -5.74 -24.52 -28.21
C GLU A 355 -6.11 -24.60 -26.72
N ILE A 356 -5.13 -24.83 -25.84
CA ILE A 356 -5.36 -24.83 -24.38
C ILE A 356 -5.86 -23.45 -23.92
N GLY A 357 -5.29 -22.37 -24.45
CA GLY A 357 -5.73 -21.00 -24.19
C GLY A 357 -7.19 -20.76 -24.62
N ASN A 358 -7.61 -21.29 -25.76
CA ASN A 358 -8.99 -21.20 -26.23
C ASN A 358 -9.96 -21.86 -25.25
N ASP A 359 -9.60 -23.02 -24.70
CA ASP A 359 -10.42 -23.69 -23.68
C ASP A 359 -10.49 -22.89 -22.38
N ILE A 360 -9.37 -22.31 -21.93
CA ILE A 360 -9.33 -21.43 -20.76
C ILE A 360 -10.22 -20.20 -20.98
N VAL A 361 -10.16 -19.59 -22.16
CA VAL A 361 -10.98 -18.42 -22.49
C VAL A 361 -12.46 -18.78 -22.59
N LYS A 362 -12.83 -19.93 -23.17
CA LYS A 362 -14.22 -20.41 -23.16
C LYS A 362 -14.74 -20.57 -21.72
N LYS A 363 -13.95 -21.21 -20.84
CA LYS A 363 -14.32 -21.38 -19.42
C LYS A 363 -14.43 -20.05 -18.67
N SER A 364 -13.72 -19.01 -19.10
CA SER A 364 -13.76 -17.67 -18.47
C SER A 364 -15.07 -16.90 -18.68
N GLY A 365 -15.96 -17.37 -19.57
CA GLY A 365 -17.25 -16.72 -19.85
C GLY A 365 -17.12 -15.31 -20.45
N GLY A 366 -15.96 -14.98 -21.02
CA GLY A 366 -15.69 -13.67 -21.62
C GLY A 366 -15.51 -12.53 -20.59
N VAL A 367 -15.23 -12.83 -19.33
CA VAL A 367 -14.98 -11.81 -18.30
C VAL A 367 -13.60 -11.19 -18.48
N PRO A 368 -13.48 -9.90 -18.88
CA PRO A 368 -12.19 -9.29 -19.25
C PRO A 368 -11.14 -9.34 -18.15
N LEU A 369 -11.51 -9.07 -16.89
CA LEU A 369 -10.59 -9.15 -15.76
C LEU A 369 -10.00 -10.56 -15.62
N LEU A 370 -10.83 -11.58 -15.75
CA LEU A 370 -10.42 -12.97 -15.61
C LEU A 370 -9.51 -13.40 -16.76
N VAL A 371 -9.90 -13.08 -17.99
CA VAL A 371 -9.12 -13.31 -19.21
C VAL A 371 -7.74 -12.66 -19.10
N LYS A 372 -7.70 -11.39 -18.67
CA LYS A 372 -6.45 -10.64 -18.49
C LYS A 372 -5.56 -11.24 -17.40
N THR A 373 -6.14 -11.59 -16.24
CA THR A 373 -5.38 -12.13 -15.11
C THR A 373 -4.80 -13.51 -15.44
N LEU A 374 -5.59 -14.39 -16.08
CA LEU A 374 -5.13 -15.71 -16.51
C LEU A 374 -4.12 -15.63 -17.66
N GLY A 375 -4.32 -14.71 -18.61
CA GLY A 375 -3.33 -14.44 -19.65
C GLY A 375 -2.00 -14.00 -19.04
N SER A 376 -2.02 -13.03 -18.12
CA SER A 376 -0.85 -12.58 -17.37
C SER A 376 -0.18 -13.68 -16.54
N LEU A 377 -0.95 -14.61 -15.95
CA LEU A 377 -0.41 -15.75 -15.20
C LEU A 377 0.40 -16.69 -16.10
N LEU A 378 -0.11 -16.91 -17.32
CA LEU A 378 0.47 -17.83 -18.30
C LEU A 378 1.54 -17.17 -19.18
N TYR A 379 1.69 -15.85 -19.07
CA TYR A 379 2.70 -15.08 -19.75
C TYR A 379 4.10 -15.65 -19.48
N SER A 380 4.89 -15.84 -20.55
CA SER A 380 6.24 -16.42 -20.53
C SER A 380 6.34 -17.88 -20.01
N LYS A 381 5.23 -18.59 -19.80
CA LYS A 381 5.22 -20.01 -19.47
C LYS A 381 5.04 -20.85 -20.73
N HIS A 382 6.06 -21.65 -21.04
CA HIS A 382 6.16 -22.38 -22.29
C HIS A 382 5.78 -23.87 -22.19
N ASP A 383 5.54 -24.38 -20.98
CA ASP A 383 5.21 -25.77 -20.73
C ASP A 383 3.69 -26.02 -20.81
N ASP A 384 3.28 -26.86 -21.76
CA ASP A 384 1.89 -27.30 -21.96
C ASP A 384 1.28 -27.90 -20.69
N ARG A 385 2.07 -28.57 -19.84
CA ARG A 385 1.59 -29.17 -18.58
C ARG A 385 1.13 -28.10 -17.60
N HIS A 386 1.84 -26.97 -17.52
CA HIS A 386 1.46 -25.86 -16.66
C HIS A 386 0.12 -25.25 -17.10
N TRP A 387 -0.04 -25.01 -18.40
CA TRP A 387 -1.30 -24.53 -19.00
C TRP A 387 -2.46 -25.50 -18.75
N THR A 388 -2.20 -26.80 -18.91
CA THR A 388 -3.18 -27.87 -18.67
C THR A 388 -3.64 -27.91 -17.21
N ARG A 389 -2.72 -27.76 -16.25
CA ARG A 389 -3.07 -27.67 -14.81
C ARG A 389 -4.00 -26.49 -14.51
N VAL A 390 -3.74 -25.33 -15.11
CA VAL A 390 -4.62 -24.15 -14.95
C VAL A 390 -5.98 -24.40 -15.59
N ARG A 391 -6.04 -24.99 -16.79
CA ARG A 391 -7.29 -25.33 -17.50
C ARG A 391 -8.14 -26.33 -16.72
N ASP A 392 -7.52 -27.34 -16.12
CA ASP A 392 -8.20 -28.49 -15.51
C ASP A 392 -8.34 -28.38 -13.98
N SER A 393 -8.06 -27.20 -13.43
CA SER A 393 -8.24 -26.89 -12.01
C SER A 393 -9.67 -27.13 -11.52
N GLU A 394 -9.82 -27.67 -10.31
CA GLU A 394 -11.14 -27.88 -9.68
C GLU A 394 -11.87 -26.56 -9.38
N THR A 395 -11.16 -25.42 -9.34
CA THR A 395 -11.72 -24.09 -9.11
C THR A 395 -12.75 -23.67 -10.16
N TRP A 396 -12.65 -24.19 -11.39
CA TRP A 396 -13.59 -23.91 -12.48
C TRP A 396 -15.01 -24.41 -12.19
N LYS A 397 -15.16 -25.51 -11.44
CA LYS A 397 -16.47 -26.06 -11.05
C LYS A 397 -17.29 -25.05 -10.20
N LEU A 398 -16.62 -24.19 -9.43
CA LEU A 398 -17.27 -23.17 -8.60
C LEU A 398 -17.71 -21.94 -9.41
N VAL A 399 -17.00 -21.62 -10.50
CA VAL A 399 -17.40 -20.54 -11.43
C VAL A 399 -18.65 -20.94 -12.19
N GLU A 400 -18.71 -22.17 -12.67
CA GLU A 400 -19.85 -22.70 -13.43
C GLU A 400 -21.12 -22.80 -12.58
N THR A 401 -21.00 -23.14 -11.29
CA THR A 401 -22.14 -23.37 -10.39
C THR A 401 -22.62 -22.10 -9.67
N LYS A 402 -21.72 -21.21 -9.25
CA LYS A 402 -22.06 -20.02 -8.43
C LYS A 402 -21.92 -18.69 -9.17
N LYS A 403 -21.44 -18.69 -10.42
CA LYS A 403 -21.08 -17.48 -11.19
C LYS A 403 -20.15 -16.53 -10.42
N ASP A 404 -19.35 -17.10 -9.51
CA ASP A 404 -18.36 -16.37 -8.73
C ASP A 404 -16.98 -16.58 -9.36
N ILE A 405 -16.31 -15.49 -9.71
CA ILE A 405 -15.00 -15.51 -10.36
C ILE A 405 -13.84 -15.48 -9.36
N LEU A 406 -14.11 -15.25 -8.08
CA LEU A 406 -13.08 -15.22 -7.03
C LEU A 406 -12.24 -16.51 -6.95
N PRO A 407 -12.81 -17.73 -7.05
CA PRO A 407 -12.02 -18.96 -7.01
C PRO A 407 -10.98 -19.08 -8.14
N VAL A 408 -11.24 -18.47 -9.31
CA VAL A 408 -10.31 -18.51 -10.44
C VAL A 408 -9.35 -17.32 -10.43
N LEU A 409 -9.76 -16.16 -9.92
CA LEU A 409 -8.81 -15.08 -9.59
C LEU A 409 -7.80 -15.54 -8.53
N LYS A 410 -8.24 -16.38 -7.59
CA LYS A 410 -7.38 -16.99 -6.57
C LYS A 410 -6.23 -17.81 -7.17
N LEU A 411 -6.43 -18.48 -8.32
CA LEU A 411 -5.34 -19.18 -9.00
C LEU A 411 -4.14 -18.26 -9.29
N SER A 412 -4.39 -17.00 -9.61
CA SER A 412 -3.31 -16.04 -9.87
C SER A 412 -2.57 -15.64 -8.61
N TYR A 413 -3.23 -15.67 -7.45
CA TYR A 413 -2.61 -15.52 -6.13
C TYR A 413 -1.83 -16.78 -5.71
N ASP A 414 -2.39 -17.97 -5.94
CA ASP A 414 -1.77 -19.24 -5.55
C ASP A 414 -0.40 -19.42 -6.22
N HIS A 415 -0.27 -18.93 -7.46
CA HIS A 415 0.95 -18.93 -8.26
C HIS A 415 1.84 -17.68 -8.07
N LEU A 416 1.54 -16.80 -7.11
CA LEU A 416 2.47 -15.74 -6.72
C LEU A 416 3.70 -16.34 -6.04
N PRO A 417 4.90 -15.78 -6.29
CA PRO A 417 6.06 -16.02 -5.45
C PRO A 417 5.72 -15.75 -3.99
N PHE A 418 6.25 -16.58 -3.08
CA PHE A 418 5.93 -16.53 -1.64
C PHE A 418 6.14 -15.13 -1.04
N HIS A 419 7.20 -14.41 -1.47
CA HIS A 419 7.52 -13.07 -0.99
C HIS A 419 6.44 -12.03 -1.39
N LEU A 420 5.76 -12.24 -2.52
CA LEU A 420 4.66 -11.37 -2.96
C LEU A 420 3.33 -11.71 -2.29
N LYS A 421 3.10 -12.95 -1.82
CA LYS A 421 1.83 -13.32 -1.18
C LYS A 421 1.54 -12.48 0.08
N ARG A 422 2.56 -12.27 0.92
CA ARG A 422 2.46 -11.41 2.12
C ARG A 422 2.26 -9.94 1.77
N CYS A 423 2.96 -9.45 0.74
CA CYS A 423 2.77 -8.10 0.21
C CYS A 423 1.34 -7.90 -0.31
N PHE A 424 0.82 -8.85 -1.08
CA PHE A 424 -0.53 -8.83 -1.63
C PHE A 424 -1.60 -8.77 -0.52
N ALA A 425 -1.44 -9.56 0.54
CA ALA A 425 -2.37 -9.58 1.68
C ALA A 425 -2.55 -8.18 2.33
N THR A 426 -1.52 -7.33 2.31
CA THR A 426 -1.61 -5.96 2.86
C THR A 426 -2.55 -5.04 2.07
N PHE A 427 -2.90 -5.36 0.83
CA PHE A 427 -3.90 -4.59 0.08
C PHE A 427 -5.28 -4.63 0.75
N SER A 428 -5.56 -5.66 1.56
CA SER A 428 -6.76 -5.70 2.41
C SER A 428 -6.84 -4.54 3.40
N LEU A 429 -5.71 -3.95 3.81
CA LEU A 429 -5.63 -2.83 4.74
C LEU A 429 -5.83 -1.47 4.06
N LEU A 430 -5.84 -1.43 2.73
CA LEU A 430 -6.04 -0.21 1.95
C LEU A 430 -7.53 0.05 1.72
N PRO A 431 -7.95 1.33 1.60
CA PRO A 431 -9.26 1.70 1.10
C PRO A 431 -9.54 1.05 -0.25
N ARG A 432 -10.78 0.59 -0.42
CA ARG A 432 -11.29 0.19 -1.73
C ARG A 432 -11.28 1.39 -2.66
N GLU A 433 -10.98 1.14 -3.93
CA GLU A 433 -11.25 2.05 -5.05
C GLU A 433 -10.52 3.41 -5.02
N ALA A 434 -9.60 3.62 -4.08
CA ALA A 434 -8.74 4.80 -4.02
C ALA A 434 -7.43 4.61 -4.78
N LYS A 435 -6.84 5.73 -5.23
CA LYS A 435 -5.47 5.75 -5.74
C LYS A 435 -4.49 5.80 -4.58
N HIS A 436 -3.54 4.88 -4.60
CA HIS A 436 -2.53 4.71 -3.56
C HIS A 436 -1.15 5.07 -4.09
N TYR A 437 -0.34 5.69 -3.25
CA TYR A 437 1.07 5.91 -3.54
C TYR A 437 1.85 4.61 -3.27
N SER A 438 2.67 4.19 -4.22
CA SER A 438 3.59 3.04 -4.08
C SER A 438 4.52 3.19 -2.87
N THR A 439 5.06 4.38 -2.66
CA THR A 439 5.95 4.69 -1.53
C THR A 439 5.30 4.35 -0.18
N PHE A 440 4.01 4.64 -0.01
CA PHE A 440 3.28 4.34 1.22
C PHE A 440 3.23 2.84 1.51
N ILE A 441 2.83 2.02 0.53
CA ILE A 441 2.71 0.57 0.73
C ILE A 441 4.07 -0.11 0.83
N VAL A 442 5.06 0.36 0.08
CA VAL A 442 6.44 -0.13 0.16
C VAL A 442 7.03 0.13 1.55
N GLN A 443 6.80 1.31 2.15
CA GLN A 443 7.25 1.59 3.52
C GLN A 443 6.61 0.66 4.55
N ILE A 444 5.34 0.26 4.35
CA ILE A 444 4.68 -0.76 5.18
C ILE A 444 5.40 -2.11 5.01
N TRP A 445 5.69 -2.54 3.78
CA TRP A 445 6.39 -3.80 3.51
C TRP A 445 7.80 -3.84 4.09
N ILE A 446 8.55 -2.73 3.98
CA ILE A 446 9.87 -2.57 4.58
C ILE A 446 9.77 -2.68 6.11
N ALA A 447 8.85 -1.94 6.73
CA ALA A 447 8.67 -1.98 8.17
C ALA A 447 8.28 -3.39 8.66
N LEU A 448 7.38 -4.07 7.96
CA LEU A 448 6.96 -5.42 8.32
C LEU A 448 8.03 -6.49 8.06
N GLY A 449 9.03 -6.19 7.22
CA GLY A 449 10.07 -7.13 6.81
C GLY A 449 9.63 -8.09 5.71
N PHE A 450 8.67 -7.70 4.87
CA PHE A 450 8.19 -8.52 3.74
C PHE A 450 9.12 -8.42 2.52
N ILE A 451 9.94 -7.38 2.46
CA ILE A 451 10.97 -7.22 1.44
C ILE A 451 12.29 -7.76 2.01
N SER A 452 12.92 -8.67 1.28
CA SER A 452 14.24 -9.22 1.58
C SER A 452 15.16 -8.97 0.40
N SER A 453 16.34 -8.40 0.64
CA SER A 453 17.35 -8.25 -0.41
C SER A 453 18.29 -9.45 -0.38
N THR A 454 18.30 -10.25 -1.44
CA THR A 454 19.26 -11.37 -1.62
C THR A 454 20.54 -10.93 -2.32
N ARG A 455 20.56 -9.71 -2.88
CA ARG A 455 21.69 -9.13 -3.58
C ARG A 455 22.22 -7.98 -2.75
N GLU A 456 23.44 -8.08 -2.27
CA GLU A 456 24.12 -7.08 -1.42
C GLU A 456 24.14 -5.65 -2.01
N THR A 457 23.74 -5.47 -3.28
CA THR A 457 23.74 -4.22 -4.04
C THR A 457 22.38 -3.55 -4.24
N LEU A 458 21.24 -4.25 -4.05
CA LEU A 458 19.89 -3.70 -4.30
C LEU A 458 19.21 -3.26 -3.00
N GLU A 459 18.67 -2.04 -3.00
CA GLU A 459 18.05 -1.43 -1.83
C GLU A 459 16.59 -1.85 -1.64
N LEU A 460 16.13 -1.87 -0.38
CA LEU A 460 14.79 -2.34 -0.04
C LEU A 460 13.67 -1.52 -0.70
N GLY A 461 13.89 -0.22 -0.95
CA GLY A 461 12.97 0.64 -1.68
C GLY A 461 12.82 0.21 -3.14
N ASP A 462 13.94 0.02 -3.83
CA ASP A 462 13.99 -0.41 -5.23
C ASP A 462 13.33 -1.79 -5.40
N VAL A 463 13.65 -2.75 -4.53
CA VAL A 463 13.02 -4.08 -4.52
C VAL A 463 11.51 -3.98 -4.26
N GLY A 464 11.08 -3.07 -3.39
CA GLY A 464 9.66 -2.81 -3.15
C GLY A 464 8.93 -2.29 -4.39
N GLU A 465 9.56 -1.41 -5.17
CA GLU A 465 9.01 -0.96 -6.46
C GLU A 465 8.99 -2.06 -7.51
N GLU A 466 10.00 -2.93 -7.55
CA GLU A 466 10.02 -4.12 -8.41
C GLU A 466 8.84 -5.05 -8.08
N TYR A 467 8.52 -5.23 -6.79
CA TYR A 467 7.36 -6.02 -6.35
C TYR A 467 6.03 -5.40 -6.81
N ILE A 468 5.90 -4.07 -6.75
CA ILE A 468 4.74 -3.35 -7.30
C ILE A 468 4.63 -3.57 -8.82
N LYS A 469 5.75 -3.44 -9.54
CA LYS A 469 5.80 -3.67 -10.99
C LYS A 469 5.44 -5.11 -11.36
N GLU A 470 5.86 -6.11 -10.58
CA GLU A 470 5.52 -7.52 -10.78
C GLU A 470 4.02 -7.79 -10.52
N LEU A 471 3.46 -7.24 -9.44
CA LEU A 471 2.01 -7.31 -9.17
C LEU A 471 1.19 -6.62 -10.28
N TRP A 472 1.74 -5.56 -10.88
CA TRP A 472 1.14 -4.89 -12.03
C TRP A 472 1.19 -5.75 -13.31
N LYS A 473 2.33 -6.36 -13.62
CA LYS A 473 2.48 -7.30 -14.75
C LYS A 473 1.50 -8.47 -14.66
N ARG A 474 1.21 -8.93 -13.43
CA ARG A 474 0.24 -9.98 -13.13
C ARG A 474 -1.22 -9.51 -13.14
N SER A 475 -1.47 -8.25 -13.50
CA SER A 475 -2.80 -7.65 -13.58
C SER A 475 -3.57 -7.60 -12.25
N LEU A 476 -2.87 -7.75 -11.12
CA LEU A 476 -3.45 -7.68 -9.77
C LEU A 476 -3.64 -6.23 -9.29
N ILE A 477 -2.87 -5.29 -9.85
CA ILE A 477 -3.06 -3.85 -9.66
C ILE A 477 -3.25 -3.14 -11.01
N GLN A 478 -3.91 -1.99 -11.01
CA GLN A 478 -4.34 -1.26 -12.21
C GLN A 478 -4.04 0.23 -12.09
N GLU A 479 -4.24 0.97 -13.20
CA GLU A 479 -4.04 2.42 -13.29
C GLU A 479 -2.68 2.94 -12.78
N VAL A 480 -1.61 2.19 -13.05
CA VAL A 480 -0.26 2.59 -12.67
C VAL A 480 0.14 3.86 -13.43
N LYS A 481 0.31 4.97 -12.70
CA LYS A 481 0.70 6.28 -13.24
C LYS A 481 1.89 6.82 -12.46
N GLU A 482 2.90 7.25 -13.18
CA GLU A 482 3.99 8.03 -12.60
C GLU A 482 3.60 9.51 -12.60
N ARG A 483 3.57 10.13 -11.42
CA ARG A 483 3.36 11.57 -11.26
C ARG A 483 4.47 12.14 -10.39
N GLU A 484 5.16 13.16 -10.89
CA GLU A 484 6.22 13.87 -10.15
C GLU A 484 7.31 12.94 -9.57
N GLY A 485 7.63 11.83 -10.24
CA GLY A 485 8.60 10.83 -9.73
C GLY A 485 8.05 9.87 -8.68
N TYR A 486 6.72 9.81 -8.52
CA TYR A 486 6.02 8.87 -7.65
C TYR A 486 5.09 7.97 -8.46
N LEU A 487 5.15 6.67 -8.17
CA LEU A 487 4.27 5.69 -8.80
C LEU A 487 2.96 5.60 -8.00
N THR A 488 1.82 5.84 -8.65
CA THR A 488 0.48 5.69 -8.08
C THR A 488 -0.23 4.51 -8.72
N PHE A 489 -1.05 3.77 -7.97
CA PHE A 489 -1.77 2.60 -8.47
C PHE A 489 -3.15 2.47 -7.81
N GLN A 490 -4.01 1.64 -8.38
CA GLN A 490 -5.32 1.28 -7.84
C GLN A 490 -5.44 -0.25 -7.75
N VAL A 491 -6.11 -0.74 -6.70
CA VAL A 491 -6.44 -2.17 -6.55
C VAL A 491 -7.89 -2.35 -6.97
N HIS A 492 -8.16 -3.27 -7.89
CA HIS A 492 -9.52 -3.59 -8.32
C HIS A 492 -10.29 -4.31 -7.20
N ASP A 493 -11.58 -4.07 -7.02
CA ASP A 493 -12.31 -4.43 -5.80
C ASP A 493 -12.42 -5.93 -5.58
N LEU A 494 -12.52 -6.70 -6.68
CA LEU A 494 -12.43 -8.16 -6.61
C LEU A 494 -11.06 -8.65 -6.15
N VAL A 495 -9.98 -7.95 -6.54
CA VAL A 495 -8.63 -8.26 -6.07
C VAL A 495 -8.46 -7.83 -4.62
N HIS A 496 -9.05 -6.70 -4.22
CA HIS A 496 -9.14 -6.29 -2.81
C HIS A 496 -9.91 -7.31 -1.97
N TYR A 497 -11.03 -7.84 -2.48
CA TYR A 497 -11.80 -8.89 -1.81
C TYR A 497 -10.99 -10.18 -1.67
N LEU A 498 -10.26 -10.57 -2.73
CA LEU A 498 -9.32 -11.70 -2.67
C LEU A 498 -8.26 -11.45 -1.60
N ALA A 499 -7.63 -10.26 -1.58
CA ALA A 499 -6.66 -9.87 -0.56
C ALA A 499 -7.25 -9.95 0.87
N ALA A 500 -8.48 -9.48 1.07
CA ALA A 500 -9.17 -9.58 2.36
C ALA A 500 -9.47 -11.04 2.75
N SER A 501 -9.82 -11.89 1.78
CA SER A 501 -10.10 -13.31 2.02
C SER A 501 -8.84 -14.09 2.43
N VAL A 502 -7.68 -13.79 1.84
CA VAL A 502 -6.41 -14.43 2.19
C VAL A 502 -5.80 -13.84 3.46
N ALA A 503 -6.08 -12.57 3.76
CA ALA A 503 -5.54 -11.86 4.93
C ALA A 503 -6.42 -11.97 6.18
N GLN A 504 -7.53 -12.70 6.13
CA GLN A 504 -8.59 -12.72 7.16
C GLN A 504 -8.10 -12.98 8.58
N HIS A 505 -7.00 -13.72 8.76
CA HIS A 505 -6.42 -14.01 10.07
C HIS A 505 -5.44 -12.95 10.57
N ASP A 506 -4.74 -12.25 9.67
CA ASP A 506 -3.60 -11.41 10.03
C ASP A 506 -3.92 -9.91 9.94
N CYS A 507 -4.84 -9.54 9.05
CA CYS A 507 -5.20 -8.16 8.74
C CYS A 507 -6.65 -7.87 9.14
N PHE A 508 -6.88 -6.68 9.69
CA PHE A 508 -8.20 -6.25 10.11
C PHE A 508 -8.43 -4.76 9.80
N ILE A 509 -9.57 -4.44 9.18
CA ILE A 509 -10.00 -3.05 9.03
C ILE A 509 -10.90 -2.72 10.22
N PHE A 510 -10.47 -1.75 11.03
CA PHE A 510 -11.22 -1.33 12.20
C PHE A 510 -12.43 -0.45 11.83
N SER A 511 -13.61 -0.83 12.31
CA SER A 511 -14.83 -0.01 12.34
C SER A 511 -15.19 0.35 13.78
N ILE A 512 -15.80 1.51 14.05
CA ILE A 512 -16.18 1.95 15.42
C ILE A 512 -17.00 0.92 16.19
N ASP A 513 -17.87 0.19 15.49
CA ASP A 513 -18.74 -0.83 16.12
C ASP A 513 -17.95 -2.07 16.59
N THR A 514 -16.67 -2.14 16.25
CA THR A 514 -15.81 -3.26 16.59
C THR A 514 -15.28 -3.10 18.01
N THR A 515 -15.78 -3.93 18.92
CA THR A 515 -15.30 -4.00 20.30
C THR A 515 -14.10 -4.93 20.47
N GLU A 516 -13.95 -5.93 19.58
CA GLU A 516 -12.95 -6.99 19.70
C GLU A 516 -12.22 -7.28 18.38
N ILE A 517 -10.92 -7.56 18.49
CA ILE A 517 -10.09 -8.08 17.40
C ILE A 517 -9.82 -9.55 17.66
N LEU A 518 -9.83 -10.37 16.60
CA LEU A 518 -9.50 -11.78 16.70
C LEU A 518 -8.05 -11.95 17.18
N GLU A 519 -7.77 -13.03 17.91
CA GLU A 519 -6.46 -13.26 18.53
C GLU A 519 -5.31 -13.37 17.50
N GLY A 520 -5.62 -13.79 16.27
CA GLY A 520 -4.67 -13.88 15.16
C GLY A 520 -4.26 -12.54 14.54
N VAL A 521 -5.01 -11.45 14.77
CA VAL A 521 -4.76 -10.17 14.09
C VAL A 521 -3.39 -9.61 14.46
N ARG A 522 -2.62 -9.18 13.45
CA ARG A 522 -1.31 -8.55 13.58
C ARG A 522 -1.26 -7.15 12.97
N HIS A 523 -2.10 -6.87 11.99
CA HIS A 523 -2.10 -5.61 11.24
C HIS A 523 -3.50 -4.99 11.25
N ILE A 524 -3.59 -3.74 11.66
CA ILE A 524 -4.86 -3.01 11.71
C ILE A 524 -4.79 -1.79 10.80
N SER A 525 -5.87 -1.54 10.07
CA SER A 525 -6.11 -0.28 9.36
C SER A 525 -7.25 0.49 10.02
N LEU A 526 -7.01 1.76 10.31
CA LEU A 526 -8.00 2.70 10.84
C LEU A 526 -8.58 3.47 9.65
N TYR A 527 -9.83 3.14 9.28
CA TYR A 527 -10.48 3.66 8.07
C TYR A 527 -11.70 4.56 8.35
N ARG A 528 -12.46 4.32 9.43
CA ARG A 528 -13.68 5.07 9.76
C ARG A 528 -13.80 5.26 11.26
N THR A 529 -13.52 6.45 11.76
CA THR A 529 -13.94 6.83 13.11
C THR A 529 -14.58 8.23 13.15
N PRO A 530 -15.91 8.37 13.04
CA PRO A 530 -16.57 9.62 13.39
C PRO A 530 -16.33 10.05 14.85
N LEU A 531 -16.21 11.36 15.06
CA LEU A 531 -15.91 12.06 16.32
C LEU A 531 -16.73 11.60 17.54
N GLU A 532 -18.01 11.29 17.33
CA GLU A 532 -18.94 10.97 18.41
C GLU A 532 -18.58 9.66 19.12
N GLY A 533 -17.97 8.69 18.41
CA GLY A 533 -17.58 7.41 19.02
C GLY A 533 -16.31 7.46 19.87
N ILE A 534 -15.28 8.24 19.48
CA ILE A 534 -14.01 8.30 20.22
C ILE A 534 -14.17 9.10 21.53
N SER A 535 -15.06 10.09 21.53
CA SER A 535 -15.47 10.85 22.72
C SER A 535 -15.94 9.91 23.83
N ASN A 536 -16.69 8.85 23.47
CA ASN A 536 -17.17 7.83 24.42
C ASN A 536 -16.06 6.94 24.99
N PHE A 537 -14.86 6.92 24.37
CA PHE A 537 -13.76 6.04 24.75
C PHE A 537 -12.59 6.76 25.44
N ASN A 538 -12.75 8.01 25.86
CA ASN A 538 -11.71 8.85 26.47
C ASN A 538 -10.42 8.90 25.61
N GLY A 539 -10.56 8.86 24.27
CA GLY A 539 -9.43 8.87 23.35
C GLY A 539 -8.66 7.55 23.21
N VAL A 540 -9.14 6.43 23.77
CA VAL A 540 -8.49 5.11 23.67
C VAL A 540 -9.43 4.07 23.07
N LEU A 541 -9.11 3.58 21.87
CA LEU A 541 -9.95 2.60 21.16
C LEU A 541 -10.10 1.28 21.96
N PRO A 542 -11.29 0.63 21.94
CA PRO A 542 -11.58 -0.55 22.76
C PRO A 542 -10.58 -1.71 22.59
N PHE A 543 -10.15 -1.97 21.36
CA PHE A 543 -9.22 -3.08 21.08
C PHE A 543 -7.86 -2.92 21.77
N LEU A 544 -7.41 -1.68 22.05
CA LEU A 544 -6.16 -1.41 22.75
C LEU A 544 -6.22 -1.77 24.25
N ARG A 545 -7.42 -1.92 24.82
CA ARG A 545 -7.61 -2.33 26.21
C ARG A 545 -7.44 -3.83 26.41
N LYS A 546 -7.45 -4.61 25.32
CA LYS A 546 -7.43 -6.08 25.34
C LYS A 546 -5.99 -6.63 25.26
N PRO A 547 -5.72 -7.83 25.79
CA PRO A 547 -4.40 -8.46 25.72
C PRO A 547 -3.91 -8.73 24.30
N THR A 548 -4.83 -8.93 23.35
CA THR A 548 -4.54 -9.17 21.92
C THR A 548 -3.75 -8.04 21.27
N SER A 549 -3.87 -6.80 21.77
CA SER A 549 -3.09 -5.64 21.31
C SER A 549 -1.56 -5.83 21.40
N LYS A 550 -1.07 -6.70 22.30
CA LYS A 550 0.36 -6.99 22.45
C LYS A 550 0.97 -7.65 21.21
N LYS A 551 0.15 -8.39 20.44
CA LYS A 551 0.58 -9.11 19.23
C LYS A 551 0.55 -8.22 17.97
N LEU A 552 0.11 -6.95 18.09
CA LEU A 552 0.02 -6.05 16.94
C LEU A 552 1.40 -5.61 16.46
N ARG A 553 1.59 -5.69 15.14
CA ARG A 553 2.80 -5.29 14.42
C ARG A 553 2.61 -4.04 13.57
N ALA A 554 1.39 -3.76 13.12
CA ALA A 554 1.10 -2.53 12.39
C ALA A 554 -0.22 -1.91 12.82
N ILE A 555 -0.20 -0.60 13.04
CA ILE A 555 -1.38 0.26 13.11
C ILE A 555 -1.23 1.29 11.99
N ILE A 556 -2.05 1.15 10.96
CA ILE A 556 -2.02 1.94 9.73
C ILE A 556 -3.21 2.88 9.75
N GLN A 557 -3.01 4.09 9.27
CA GLN A 557 -4.08 5.05 9.03
C GLN A 557 -4.02 5.46 7.57
N VAL A 558 -5.13 5.26 6.86
CA VAL A 558 -5.23 5.65 5.45
C VAL A 558 -6.12 6.89 5.36
N LYS A 559 -5.80 7.77 4.41
CA LYS A 559 -6.37 9.10 4.24
C LYS A 559 -7.91 9.05 4.16
N HIS A 560 -8.53 10.21 4.42
CA HIS A 560 -9.96 10.58 4.32
C HIS A 560 -10.65 10.80 5.68
N HIS A 561 -10.69 12.08 6.08
CA HIS A 561 -11.62 12.66 7.07
C HIS A 561 -11.71 11.95 8.43
N VAL A 562 -10.58 11.82 9.14
CA VAL A 562 -10.58 11.33 10.52
C VAL A 562 -9.91 12.33 11.46
N GLU A 563 -10.75 13.04 12.19
CA GLU A 563 -10.53 13.61 13.52
C GLU A 563 -10.51 12.44 14.54
N VAL A 564 -9.66 12.27 15.56
CA VAL A 564 -8.50 12.94 16.15
C VAL A 564 -7.65 11.83 16.81
N ILE A 565 -6.39 11.62 16.39
CA ILE A 565 -5.45 10.80 17.19
C ILE A 565 -5.06 11.60 18.45
N THR A 566 -5.47 11.12 19.62
CA THR A 566 -5.19 11.79 20.90
C THR A 566 -3.80 11.42 21.43
N ARG A 567 -3.28 12.24 22.35
CA ARG A 567 -2.05 11.91 23.08
C ARG A 567 -2.19 10.61 23.88
N GLU A 568 -3.37 10.32 24.45
CA GLU A 568 -3.60 9.11 25.24
C GLU A 568 -3.67 7.86 24.35
N PHE A 569 -4.16 7.97 23.12
CA PHE A 569 -4.05 6.89 22.13
C PHE A 569 -2.58 6.54 21.87
N ALA A 570 -1.76 7.56 21.54
CA ALA A 570 -0.33 7.37 21.31
C ALA A 570 0.35 6.75 22.54
N ARG A 571 0.04 7.28 23.74
CA ARG A 571 0.57 6.77 25.00
C ARG A 571 0.18 5.31 25.22
N THR A 572 -1.09 4.95 25.02
CA THR A 572 -1.58 3.57 25.17
C THR A 572 -0.88 2.62 24.20
N CYS A 573 -0.72 3.01 22.93
CA CYS A 573 0.02 2.21 21.95
C CYS A 573 1.44 1.90 22.44
N THR A 574 2.15 2.90 22.97
CA THR A 574 3.53 2.74 23.46
C THR A 574 3.69 1.83 24.68
N PHE A 575 2.62 1.61 25.45
CA PHE A 575 2.65 0.74 26.64
C PHE A 575 2.09 -0.65 26.40
N LYS A 576 1.20 -0.81 25.41
CA LYS A 576 0.47 -2.06 25.18
C LYS A 576 1.00 -2.84 23.99
N CYS A 577 1.50 -2.17 22.95
CA CYS A 577 1.78 -2.79 21.66
C CYS A 577 3.29 -2.92 21.42
N ASN A 578 3.96 -3.79 22.18
CA ASN A 578 5.43 -3.88 22.18
C ASN A 578 6.03 -4.49 20.90
N SER A 579 5.24 -5.25 20.13
CA SER A 579 5.65 -5.86 18.86
C SER A 579 5.42 -4.95 17.63
N LEU A 580 5.09 -3.66 17.83
CA LEU A 580 4.85 -2.74 16.72
C LEU A 580 6.11 -2.50 15.89
N ARG A 581 5.97 -2.69 14.59
CA ARG A 581 6.96 -2.37 13.54
C ARG A 581 6.55 -1.13 12.73
N TYR A 582 5.25 -0.91 12.55
CA TYR A 582 4.70 0.26 11.86
C TYR A 582 3.64 0.94 12.74
N LEU A 583 3.80 2.24 13.00
CA LEU A 583 2.83 3.02 13.75
C LEU A 583 2.53 4.32 13.03
N SER A 584 1.26 4.49 12.62
CA SER A 584 0.74 5.77 12.18
C SER A 584 0.03 6.49 13.31
N LEU A 585 0.50 7.70 13.60
CA LEU A 585 -0.14 8.71 14.44
C LEU A 585 -0.40 9.99 13.64
N ALA A 586 -0.63 9.84 12.33
CA ALA A 586 -0.91 10.94 11.41
C ALA A 586 -2.19 11.71 11.82
N TYR A 587 -2.25 12.99 11.48
CA TYR A 587 -3.42 13.85 11.73
C TYR A 587 -3.81 13.93 13.23
N GLY A 588 -2.84 13.82 14.14
CA GLY A 588 -3.08 13.95 15.58
C GLY A 588 -3.25 15.39 16.05
N THR A 589 -3.83 15.56 17.24
CA THR A 589 -4.11 16.88 17.86
C THR A 589 -3.21 17.22 19.04
N PHE A 590 -2.22 16.39 19.32
CA PHE A 590 -1.33 16.56 20.47
C PHE A 590 -0.18 17.51 20.16
N GLU A 591 0.21 18.31 21.15
CA GLU A 591 1.34 19.24 21.01
C GLU A 591 2.70 18.58 21.24
N GLU A 592 2.72 17.46 21.95
CA GLU A 592 3.93 16.71 22.26
C GLU A 592 3.70 15.21 22.15
N LEU A 593 4.56 14.53 21.39
CA LEU A 593 4.61 13.08 21.34
C LEU A 593 5.08 12.53 22.70
N PRO A 594 4.44 11.50 23.28
CA PRO A 594 4.83 10.97 24.58
C PRO A 594 6.24 10.38 24.55
N SER A 595 7.04 10.66 25.59
CA SER A 595 8.42 10.18 25.71
C SER A 595 8.54 8.66 25.76
N SER A 596 7.45 7.97 26.14
CA SER A 596 7.32 6.51 26.12
C SER A 596 7.40 5.89 24.72
N ILE A 597 7.42 6.69 23.64
CA ILE A 597 7.63 6.20 22.27
C ILE A 597 8.90 5.34 22.14
N CYS A 598 9.94 5.63 22.94
CA CYS A 598 11.18 4.84 22.97
C CYS A 598 11.00 3.40 23.48
N ASN A 599 9.87 3.08 24.11
CA ASN A 599 9.56 1.71 24.54
C ASN A 599 9.29 0.77 23.36
N LEU A 600 8.88 1.31 22.20
CA LEU A 600 8.63 0.56 20.98
C LEU A 600 9.94 0.22 20.26
N ARG A 601 10.81 -0.57 20.89
CA ARG A 601 12.18 -0.85 20.41
C ARG A 601 12.24 -1.51 19.02
N GLN A 602 11.17 -2.22 18.65
CA GLN A 602 11.03 -2.90 17.36
C GLN A 602 10.40 -2.02 16.27
N LEU A 603 10.07 -0.77 16.59
CA LEU A 603 9.45 0.15 15.65
C LEU A 603 10.44 0.49 14.52
N ARG A 604 10.00 0.26 13.28
CA ARG A 604 10.76 0.48 12.05
C ARG A 604 10.19 1.62 11.22
N SER A 605 8.91 1.95 11.36
CA SER A 605 8.30 3.11 10.70
C SER A 605 7.39 3.86 11.66
N LEU A 606 7.58 5.17 11.73
CA LEU A 606 6.75 6.10 12.49
C LEU A 606 6.22 7.20 11.57
N ASP A 607 4.91 7.16 11.32
CA ASP A 607 4.21 8.17 10.53
C ASP A 607 3.52 9.19 11.45
N LEU A 608 4.02 10.42 11.43
CA LEU A 608 3.52 11.58 12.17
C LEU A 608 3.05 12.68 11.22
N ARG A 609 2.74 12.37 9.96
CA ARG A 609 2.35 13.40 8.99
C ARG A 609 1.12 14.18 9.44
N GLU A 610 1.05 15.43 9.01
CA GLU A 610 -0.11 16.31 9.21
C GLU A 610 -0.50 16.53 10.68
N ASN A 611 0.45 16.33 11.61
CA ASN A 611 0.28 16.73 13.01
C ASN A 611 0.52 18.24 13.15
N LYS A 612 -0.44 19.04 12.70
CA LYS A 612 -0.31 20.51 12.61
C LYS A 612 -0.11 21.20 13.96
N ARG A 613 -0.46 20.56 15.08
CA ARG A 613 -0.29 21.10 16.44
C ARG A 613 0.98 20.61 17.15
N LEU A 614 1.70 19.64 16.59
CA LEU A 614 2.87 19.06 17.22
C LEU A 614 3.99 20.09 17.29
N LYS A 615 4.35 20.53 18.50
CA LYS A 615 5.39 21.53 18.77
C LYS A 615 6.74 20.89 19.05
N LYS A 616 6.77 19.69 19.62
CA LYS A 616 8.02 19.06 20.09
C LYS A 616 8.00 17.54 19.99
N LEU A 617 9.12 16.99 19.51
CA LEU A 617 9.45 15.58 19.63
C LEU A 617 10.26 15.31 20.91
N PRO A 618 10.02 14.20 21.63
CA PRO A 618 10.83 13.83 22.77
C PRO A 618 12.22 13.41 22.31
N ASN A 619 13.28 13.82 23.02
CA ASN A 619 14.65 13.41 22.70
C ASN A 619 14.86 11.88 22.74
N THR A 620 14.00 11.17 23.48
CA THR A 620 14.00 9.70 23.57
C THR A 620 13.64 9.02 22.25
N ILE A 621 13.07 9.72 21.26
CA ILE A 621 12.84 9.16 19.92
C ILE A 621 14.15 8.69 19.27
N CYS A 622 15.29 9.34 19.59
CA CYS A 622 16.62 8.95 19.12
C CYS A 622 17.13 7.62 19.72
N GLU A 623 16.38 7.00 20.62
CA GLU A 623 16.66 5.65 21.15
C GLU A 623 16.04 4.54 20.28
N LEU A 624 15.20 4.89 19.30
CA LEU A 624 14.59 3.94 18.34
C LEU A 624 15.57 3.56 17.23
N GLN A 625 16.58 2.77 17.57
CA GLN A 625 17.70 2.47 16.66
C GLN A 625 17.31 1.56 15.49
N SER A 626 16.18 0.86 15.60
CA SER A 626 15.60 0.04 14.53
C SER A 626 14.71 0.84 13.57
N LEU A 627 14.52 2.15 13.80
CA LEU A 627 13.68 3.00 12.97
C LEU A 627 14.32 3.19 11.59
N LEU A 628 13.61 2.73 10.55
CA LEU A 628 13.97 2.83 9.14
C LEU A 628 13.31 4.04 8.46
N SER A 629 12.14 4.46 8.95
CA SER A 629 11.32 5.52 8.34
C SER A 629 10.71 6.44 9.40
N LEU A 630 10.86 7.75 9.21
CA LEU A 630 10.25 8.79 10.03
C LEU A 630 9.60 9.84 9.13
N HIS A 631 8.28 9.98 9.23
CA HIS A 631 7.53 10.94 8.42
C HIS A 631 6.98 12.07 9.30
N LEU A 632 7.47 13.29 9.09
CA LEU A 632 7.05 14.52 9.79
C LEU A 632 6.46 15.58 8.84
N GLY A 633 6.23 15.25 7.56
CA GLY A 633 5.61 16.16 6.59
C GLY A 633 4.28 16.74 7.08
N GLY A 634 4.06 18.04 6.91
CA GLY A 634 2.86 18.75 7.37
C GLY A 634 2.81 19.05 8.87
N CYS A 635 3.88 18.78 9.64
CA CYS A 635 3.99 19.21 11.05
C CYS A 635 4.38 20.70 11.16
N SER A 636 3.49 21.59 10.73
CA SER A 636 3.78 23.03 10.58
C SER A 636 4.23 23.75 11.85
N GLU A 637 3.81 23.29 13.03
CA GLU A 637 4.17 23.89 14.33
C GLU A 637 5.42 23.26 14.98
N LEU A 638 6.03 22.26 14.37
CA LEU A 638 7.15 21.53 14.95
C LEU A 638 8.36 22.46 15.08
N GLY A 639 8.78 22.71 16.32
CA GLY A 639 9.99 23.47 16.62
C GLY A 639 11.24 22.65 16.31
N ASN A 640 12.20 22.65 17.23
CA ASN A 640 13.48 21.98 17.02
C ASN A 640 13.34 20.45 16.98
N LEU A 641 13.93 19.82 15.96
CA LEU A 641 14.16 18.39 15.97
C LEU A 641 15.13 18.01 17.11
N PRO A 642 15.09 16.74 17.58
CA PRO A 642 16.01 16.25 18.59
C PRO A 642 17.49 16.43 18.19
N LYS A 643 18.36 16.81 19.13
CA LYS A 643 19.79 17.09 18.84
C LYS A 643 20.63 15.87 18.45
N ASN A 644 20.13 14.66 18.67
CA ASN A 644 20.89 13.41 18.53
C ASN A 644 20.32 12.51 17.42
N MET A 645 19.79 13.07 16.33
CA MET A 645 19.23 12.27 15.23
C MET A 645 20.23 11.26 14.67
N LYS A 646 21.54 11.58 14.70
CA LYS A 646 22.63 10.64 14.35
C LYS A 646 22.59 9.27 15.05
N ARG A 647 21.88 9.14 16.18
CA ARG A 647 21.68 7.86 16.88
C ARG A 647 20.66 6.94 16.20
N LEU A 648 19.83 7.47 15.30
CA LEU A 648 18.93 6.70 14.44
C LEU A 648 19.71 6.07 13.29
N SER A 649 20.67 5.21 13.62
CA SER A 649 21.64 4.69 12.66
C SER A 649 21.03 3.86 11.53
N SER A 650 19.82 3.34 11.70
CA SER A 650 19.12 2.54 10.68
C SER A 650 18.19 3.36 9.79
N LEU A 651 18.06 4.67 10.01
CA LEU A 651 17.08 5.50 9.31
C LEU A 651 17.44 5.60 7.82
N THR A 652 16.48 5.24 6.96
CA THR A 652 16.61 5.22 5.49
C THR A 652 15.74 6.26 4.80
N PHE A 653 14.61 6.63 5.41
CA PHE A 653 13.64 7.57 4.88
C PHE A 653 13.29 8.62 5.95
N LEU A 654 13.42 9.89 5.60
CA LEU A 654 13.08 11.01 6.46
C LEU A 654 12.32 12.08 5.66
N VAL A 655 11.08 12.36 6.06
CA VAL A 655 10.33 13.54 5.60
C VAL A 655 10.24 14.52 6.77
N VAL A 656 10.58 15.78 6.56
CA VAL A 656 10.59 16.80 7.61
C VAL A 656 9.87 18.08 7.21
N THR A 657 8.95 18.52 8.09
CA THR A 657 8.47 19.90 8.19
C THR A 657 8.85 20.43 9.58
N THR A 658 9.51 21.58 9.66
CA THR A 658 9.95 22.19 10.92
C THR A 658 10.09 23.72 10.83
N LYS A 659 9.96 24.39 11.98
CA LYS A 659 10.24 25.80 12.19
C LYS A 659 11.72 26.11 12.47
N GLN A 660 12.62 25.11 12.42
CA GLN A 660 14.06 25.33 12.57
C GLN A 660 14.62 26.21 11.45
N SER A 661 15.52 27.13 11.81
CA SER A 661 16.28 27.91 10.84
C SER A 661 17.46 27.15 10.23
N SER A 662 17.96 26.14 10.94
CA SER A 662 19.04 25.25 10.50
C SER A 662 18.79 23.81 10.92
N LEU A 663 18.98 22.84 10.01
CA LEU A 663 18.92 21.41 10.33
C LEU A 663 20.26 20.85 10.85
N GLN A 664 21.32 21.67 10.85
CA GLN A 664 22.67 21.25 11.27
C GLN A 664 22.74 20.83 12.73
N GLU A 665 21.99 21.48 13.62
CA GLU A 665 21.96 21.22 15.05
C GLU A 665 21.31 19.87 15.41
N SER A 666 20.50 19.34 14.49
CA SER A 666 19.75 18.10 14.67
C SER A 666 20.64 16.87 14.40
N GLY A 667 21.77 17.04 13.69
CA GLY A 667 22.71 15.98 13.37
C GLY A 667 22.25 15.04 12.25
N ILE A 668 21.31 15.49 11.41
CA ILE A 668 20.79 14.73 10.25
C ILE A 668 21.91 14.43 9.25
N GLN A 669 22.86 15.34 9.08
CA GLN A 669 24.02 15.21 8.18
C GLN A 669 24.95 14.02 8.51
N PHE A 670 24.74 13.35 9.65
CA PHE A 670 25.50 12.17 10.08
C PHE A 670 24.73 10.85 9.96
N LEU A 671 23.57 10.85 9.29
CA LEU A 671 22.77 9.66 9.04
C LEU A 671 23.32 8.86 7.85
N GLU A 672 24.32 8.02 8.09
CA GLU A 672 25.06 7.28 7.04
C GLU A 672 24.19 6.31 6.20
N ASN A 673 23.04 5.89 6.73
CA ASN A 673 22.10 4.97 6.07
C ASN A 673 20.87 5.67 5.45
N LEU A 674 20.81 7.01 5.47
CA LEU A 674 19.69 7.74 4.89
C LEU A 674 19.76 7.67 3.35
N HIS A 675 18.70 7.18 2.72
CA HIS A 675 18.59 7.05 1.26
C HIS A 675 17.72 8.15 0.66
N TRP A 676 16.68 8.56 1.40
CA TRP A 676 15.77 9.60 0.96
C TRP A 676 15.53 10.62 2.07
N LEU A 677 15.83 11.88 1.74
CA LEU A 677 15.51 13.05 2.54
C LEU A 677 14.51 13.94 1.79
N ALA A 678 13.32 14.13 2.35
CA ALA A 678 12.34 15.09 1.85
C ALA A 678 12.16 16.22 2.87
N ILE A 679 12.24 17.46 2.39
CA ILE A 679 12.09 18.68 3.18
C ILE A 679 10.88 19.41 2.62
N GLU A 680 9.82 19.45 3.44
CA GLU A 680 8.50 19.92 3.04
C GLU A 680 8.09 21.12 3.89
N ASP A 681 7.79 22.26 3.26
CA ASP A 681 7.16 23.43 3.88
C ASP A 681 7.88 23.96 5.15
N CYS A 682 9.21 23.86 5.18
CA CYS A 682 10.05 24.38 6.26
C CYS A 682 10.23 25.91 6.15
N GLN A 683 9.22 26.66 6.61
CA GLN A 683 9.12 28.11 6.37
C GLN A 683 10.30 28.94 6.88
N ASN A 684 10.95 28.54 7.98
CA ASN A 684 12.05 29.30 8.58
C ASN A 684 13.44 28.84 8.12
N LEU A 685 13.51 27.76 7.34
CA LEU A 685 14.75 27.06 7.05
C LEU A 685 15.63 27.87 6.09
N ARG A 686 16.80 28.28 6.58
CA ARG A 686 17.80 29.04 5.82
C ARG A 686 19.01 28.20 5.47
N VAL A 687 19.34 27.22 6.30
CA VAL A 687 20.54 26.39 6.17
C VAL A 687 20.15 24.91 6.31
N LEU A 688 20.50 24.09 5.33
CA LEU A 688 20.36 22.63 5.45
C LEU A 688 21.44 22.07 6.39
N PHE A 689 22.69 22.13 5.96
CA PHE A 689 23.85 21.73 6.76
C PHE A 689 25.11 22.35 6.17
N GLU A 690 25.96 22.95 7.00
CA GLU A 690 27.28 23.45 6.58
C GLU A 690 28.40 22.51 7.05
N GLY A 691 29.47 22.42 6.25
CA GLY A 691 30.64 21.61 6.56
C GLY A 691 30.48 20.12 6.26
N THR A 692 31.00 19.26 7.15
CA THR A 692 31.11 17.81 6.92
C THR A 692 29.75 17.13 6.81
N CYS A 693 29.50 16.47 5.69
CA CYS A 693 28.31 15.65 5.45
C CYS A 693 28.72 14.17 5.33
N ARG A 694 27.99 13.26 6.00
CA ARG A 694 28.20 11.80 5.95
C ARG A 694 26.96 11.06 5.46
N LEU A 695 26.13 11.72 4.65
CA LEU A 695 24.97 11.12 4.01
C LEU A 695 25.39 10.22 2.82
N THR A 696 26.32 9.29 3.05
CA THR A 696 27.04 8.55 2.00
C THR A 696 26.15 7.64 1.15
N ARG A 697 24.96 7.27 1.64
CA ARG A 697 23.98 6.43 0.95
C ARG A 697 22.78 7.20 0.42
N LEU A 698 22.79 8.54 0.51
CA LEU A 698 21.66 9.36 0.09
C LEU A 698 21.53 9.35 -1.43
N ARG A 699 20.38 8.88 -1.91
CA ARG A 699 20.04 8.73 -3.33
C ARG A 699 19.03 9.74 -3.83
N LYS A 700 18.13 10.20 -2.96
CA LYS A 700 17.05 11.12 -3.31
C LYS A 700 16.94 12.26 -2.31
N VAL A 701 16.87 13.48 -2.84
CA VAL A 701 16.57 14.68 -2.08
C VAL A 701 15.40 15.40 -2.72
N ASP A 702 14.32 15.59 -1.96
CA ASP A 702 13.21 16.43 -2.36
C ASP A 702 13.17 17.67 -1.46
N ILE A 703 13.12 18.85 -2.06
CA ILE A 703 12.95 20.14 -1.37
C ILE A 703 11.70 20.78 -1.96
N ILE A 704 10.61 20.71 -1.21
CA ILE A 704 9.29 21.17 -1.64
C ILE A 704 8.85 22.24 -0.64
N GLN A 705 8.55 23.44 -1.13
CA GLN A 705 8.05 24.53 -0.29
C GLN A 705 6.66 24.95 -0.76
N CYS A 706 5.96 25.71 0.09
CA CYS A 706 4.82 26.49 -0.34
C CYS A 706 5.30 27.73 -1.11
N GLU A 707 4.53 28.18 -2.10
CA GLU A 707 4.86 29.36 -2.94
C GLU A 707 5.10 30.65 -2.12
N GLN A 708 4.61 30.69 -0.88
CA GLN A 708 4.76 31.81 0.05
C GLN A 708 5.98 31.68 0.99
N CYS A 709 6.85 30.68 0.80
CA CYS A 709 7.93 30.33 1.76
C CYS A 709 9.35 30.13 1.15
N PRO A 710 9.88 31.03 0.29
CA PRO A 710 11.19 30.82 -0.36
C PRO A 710 12.38 31.28 0.50
N ASN A 711 12.47 30.83 1.77
CA ASN A 711 13.52 31.30 2.69
C ASN A 711 14.85 30.52 2.60
N LEU A 712 14.87 29.38 1.90
CA LEU A 712 16.10 28.63 1.69
C LEU A 712 16.92 29.29 0.59
N LEU A 713 18.07 29.87 0.95
CA LEU A 713 18.82 30.77 0.06
C LEU A 713 19.88 30.07 -0.78
N SER A 714 20.40 28.92 -0.35
CA SER A 714 21.49 28.25 -1.10
C SER A 714 21.58 26.75 -0.82
N MET A 715 22.20 26.03 -1.74
CA MET A 715 22.55 24.62 -1.56
C MET A 715 23.82 24.45 -0.70
N PRO A 716 23.84 23.48 0.23
CA PRO A 716 24.99 23.26 1.10
C PRO A 716 26.20 22.73 0.32
N HIS A 717 27.41 23.22 0.63
CA HIS A 717 28.65 22.75 -0.03
C HIS A 717 28.85 21.24 0.10
N GLY A 718 28.42 20.64 1.22
CA GLY A 718 28.53 19.20 1.45
C GLY A 718 27.73 18.35 0.43
N ILE A 719 26.75 18.90 -0.29
CA ILE A 719 25.97 18.12 -1.27
C ILE A 719 26.84 17.64 -2.45
N GLN A 720 27.88 18.40 -2.80
CA GLN A 720 28.82 18.04 -3.86
C GLN A 720 29.60 16.75 -3.55
N SER A 721 29.76 16.43 -2.26
CA SER A 721 30.43 15.20 -1.82
C SER A 721 29.53 13.96 -1.86
N LEU A 722 28.24 14.11 -2.13
CA LEU A 722 27.27 13.02 -2.14
C LEU A 722 27.25 12.33 -3.51
N THR A 723 28.22 11.45 -3.74
CA THR A 723 28.38 10.75 -5.02
C THR A 723 27.31 9.68 -5.30
N ALA A 724 26.59 9.23 -4.26
CA ALA A 724 25.48 8.28 -4.39
C ALA A 724 24.15 8.95 -4.78
N LEU A 725 24.08 10.28 -4.79
CA LEU A 725 22.86 11.05 -5.03
C LEU A 725 22.45 10.94 -6.50
N LYS A 726 21.27 10.35 -6.74
CA LYS A 726 20.71 10.09 -8.07
C LYS A 726 19.64 11.10 -8.48
N GLU A 727 18.82 11.52 -7.52
CA GLU A 727 17.64 12.36 -7.76
C GLU A 727 17.63 13.58 -6.86
N LEU A 728 17.45 14.75 -7.46
CA LEU A 728 17.20 16.02 -6.78
C LEU A 728 15.95 16.68 -7.35
N TYR A 729 14.94 16.86 -6.51
CA TYR A 729 13.73 17.62 -6.85
C TYR A 729 13.64 18.88 -6.00
N ILE A 730 13.53 20.03 -6.65
CA ILE A 730 13.31 21.31 -6.00
C ILE A 730 12.01 21.90 -6.57
N LYS A 731 11.06 22.25 -5.70
CA LYS A 731 9.75 22.80 -6.10
C LYS A 731 9.38 23.98 -5.21
N HIS A 732 8.94 25.06 -5.85
CA HIS A 732 8.46 26.31 -5.23
C HIS A 732 9.48 26.95 -4.27
N CYS A 733 10.77 26.80 -4.56
CA CYS A 733 11.85 27.31 -3.70
C CYS A 733 12.43 28.67 -4.15
N GLY A 734 11.74 29.39 -5.04
CA GLY A 734 12.07 30.78 -5.42
C GLY A 734 13.53 30.97 -5.85
N GLU A 735 14.32 31.67 -5.02
CA GLU A 735 15.73 31.96 -5.28
C GLU A 735 16.61 30.71 -5.36
N LEU A 736 16.33 29.67 -4.58
CA LEU A 736 17.10 28.42 -4.66
C LEU A 736 16.98 27.77 -6.03
N SER A 737 15.76 27.74 -6.58
CA SER A 737 15.52 27.20 -7.93
C SER A 737 16.34 27.96 -8.97
N LYS A 738 16.40 29.29 -8.89
CA LYS A 738 17.21 30.15 -9.79
C LYS A 738 18.70 29.87 -9.64
N ARG A 739 19.20 29.75 -8.41
CA ARG A 739 20.61 29.43 -8.14
C ARG A 739 21.00 28.02 -8.60
N CYS A 740 20.03 27.12 -8.72
CA CYS A 740 20.23 25.77 -9.22
C CYS A 740 20.01 25.64 -10.74
N GLU A 741 19.73 26.73 -11.47
CA GLU A 741 19.52 26.66 -12.92
C GLU A 741 20.81 26.20 -13.66
N PRO A 742 20.69 25.33 -14.68
CA PRO A 742 21.85 24.83 -15.41
C PRO A 742 22.71 25.94 -16.00
N GLN A 743 24.02 25.83 -15.82
CA GLN A 743 25.06 26.67 -16.42
C GLN A 743 25.08 28.15 -15.96
N ILE A 744 23.96 28.69 -15.49
CA ILE A 744 23.81 30.10 -15.08
C ILE A 744 23.67 30.26 -13.55
N GLY A 745 23.21 29.23 -12.85
CA GLY A 745 22.95 29.28 -11.43
C GLY A 745 24.24 29.16 -10.59
N GLU A 746 24.37 30.02 -9.57
CA GLU A 746 25.54 30.02 -8.67
C GLU A 746 25.78 28.68 -7.97
N ASP A 747 24.72 27.93 -7.66
CA ASP A 747 24.80 26.64 -6.96
C ASP A 747 24.81 25.44 -7.92
N TRP A 748 24.70 25.65 -9.25
CA TRP A 748 24.69 24.57 -10.24
C TRP A 748 25.91 23.65 -10.12
N HIS A 749 27.10 24.22 -9.94
CA HIS A 749 28.35 23.47 -9.79
C HIS A 749 28.35 22.48 -8.60
N LYS A 750 27.50 22.72 -7.59
CA LYS A 750 27.35 21.86 -6.42
C LYS A 750 26.49 20.62 -6.70
N ILE A 751 25.61 20.69 -7.69
CA ILE A 751 24.57 19.67 -7.98
C ILE A 751 24.72 19.04 -9.37
N ALA A 752 25.58 19.57 -10.23
CA ALA A 752 25.73 19.12 -11.63
C ALA A 752 26.11 17.63 -11.77
N HIS A 753 26.70 17.01 -10.74
CA HIS A 753 27.02 15.58 -10.74
C HIS A 753 25.80 14.66 -10.62
N ILE A 754 24.64 15.19 -10.21
CA ILE A 754 23.41 14.42 -9.97
C ILE A 754 22.71 14.11 -11.31
N PRO A 755 22.46 12.84 -11.67
CA PRO A 755 21.97 12.48 -12.99
C PRO A 755 20.53 12.93 -13.29
N ARG A 756 19.67 13.06 -12.26
CA ARG A 756 18.28 13.49 -12.42
C ARG A 756 17.99 14.69 -11.53
N ILE A 757 17.78 15.85 -12.15
CA ILE A 757 17.48 17.12 -11.49
C ILE A 757 16.20 17.69 -12.09
N LYS A 758 15.25 18.00 -11.21
CA LYS A 758 13.98 18.62 -11.56
C LYS A 758 13.77 19.89 -10.74
N LEU A 759 13.54 21.01 -11.41
CA LEU A 759 13.35 22.32 -10.81
C LEU A 759 11.98 22.87 -11.20
N ASP A 760 11.12 23.16 -10.22
CA ASP A 760 9.78 23.75 -10.42
C ASP A 760 8.97 23.02 -11.50
N SER A 761 8.93 21.69 -11.37
CA SER A 761 8.29 20.76 -12.31
C SER A 761 8.94 20.63 -13.70
N ARG A 762 10.05 21.32 -13.97
CA ARG A 762 10.84 21.20 -15.21
C ARG A 762 12.01 20.23 -15.01
N ASN A 763 12.17 19.27 -15.91
CA ASN A 763 13.34 18.39 -15.93
C ASN A 763 14.52 19.18 -16.55
N VAL A 764 15.53 19.52 -15.74
CA VAL A 764 16.68 20.34 -16.19
C VAL A 764 17.93 19.51 -16.46
N GLN A 765 18.01 18.33 -15.84
CA GLN A 765 19.00 17.29 -16.15
C GLN A 765 18.31 15.95 -15.95
N TRP A 766 18.32 15.09 -16.97
CA TRP A 766 17.69 13.78 -16.89
C TRP A 766 18.49 12.78 -17.71
N LYS A 767 19.32 11.99 -17.02
CA LYS A 767 20.02 10.86 -17.61
C LYS A 767 19.28 9.58 -17.22
N ASP A 768 18.90 8.80 -18.22
CA ASP A 768 18.37 7.46 -18.01
C ASP A 768 19.57 6.53 -17.72
N ASP A 769 19.48 5.77 -16.64
CA ASP A 769 20.45 4.74 -16.22
C ASP A 769 20.13 3.42 -16.94
#